data_AF-A0AAW0AEC9-F1
#
_entry.id   AF-A0AAW0AEC9-F1
#
_cell.length_a   1.000
_cell.length_b   1.000
_cell.length_c   1.000
_cell.angle_alpha   90.00
_cell.angle_beta   90.00
_cell.angle_gamma   90.00
#
_symmetry.space_group_name_H-M   'P 1'
#
loop_
_entity.id
_entity.type
_entity.pdbx_description
1 polymer ?
#
loop_
_entity_poly.entity_id
_entity_poly.type
_entity_poly.pdbx_seq_one_letter_code
_entity_poly.pdbx_strand_id
1 'polypeptide(L)'
;MKFHKLLQVLHSRVRPRRRLPRRSLSFTVVFHPVQNVAEDSKLGPTKAHFQLICQAVEFYLGPPSNPSQQVTPQASAHPFPSSTPVPSRSVPLPPRDPSRLFVQCPGIPIEWDADTFYTTYPFQLHSPNAKNCAPYDLMIVSGIPRARSPQCLGGTVTIEGIQPCAKCSRLTLDVNIIRGRAARSFEHIRDHNDLSSDQLRAKVTVVKDKVNTLRLKKLDLEVSLQRAQARLSEWIELFHFIGQNSGSIPALHRLLGNAEKEGWSATKILEYCRLAHAGQYTARNYTQAEIDLAMLIYELGGAGAIYALNHSIFALPSRNTIQPYRRQLNLLPSVSGLRFTDIFRNITTLFGPRTHHEGEAELLPPVKCGHTVSVDEVAADRNIDLMHETDEMGGFCLEHVSKLETVKIGKDLRSVEAAVAAVKEGTVHVAQEICVAAISHLYGTDYGAKPVYMGPTCKKGSWQEQVRLIEVILEAWKRSPDGEAKHGPIMSVASDGDHKRRLALFVLCMRYDIAPGNPLWPFVRNLPGLNLRVGKDNLTNDGDPKHIFKRNRALVSSSEGITIKNVCINRDLLLGWLERLPNQDWSETSIHNLLHPSDGQNVSDAIKLMMSIIEIAKLDTEDFDPGEMAEFEALCLLGEAYNALQPFINVELTLSEQIESLVTASHLFCALYIQNGTSFMSNQLYADMQSMFKNAVLMVPKTRLVNGQLKVYICLLGDDVLEALFGRSRMLGGHSPNCSIGVLRDRFNSAMNLDNIYERHPELERQPRRLNILRKRHVDHFRPVHFKRELRADSCDLEKCWAAAVQAAERILLKHGLQMAVTFAERFKRKDTDLSRPLGGKYPAISGGVDRSMTSVSDAPAEDLIDPETRNFAQLVAGVDIDAMIVSENNYDSSTGTPHSLFAEIDATGRLAHKKSILRTLFDMTVDGHASHDRLQRVRGYTIGGKSWARDVKQDHNISTKTHFQLGNLFTTLLAYNNTHLGLAVARCTLIKHTPPGSKPISMSAVARTELHLPSSIKGKKLDSQCPSAYPFMISTSKKFFPTRPCTNVPLACEMLGCKDIHWKYNFQQHLEERHPDWQQLISATFLLEIQISREELLALKIPPQTAVAWPPPAPTPKSPPVLTLQAPSSSTPTGSKRSASSPTQRVADKENYAPDNSPSAKRRRMN
;
A
#
# COMPACT_ATOMS: atom_id res chain seq x y z
N MET A 1 -12.18 -14.89 32.78
CA MET A 1 -13.57 -15.33 32.53
C MET A 1 -14.64 -14.23 32.42
N LYS A 2 -14.35 -12.92 32.56
CA LYS A 2 -15.35 -11.83 32.33
C LYS A 2 -15.21 -11.10 30.98
N PHE A 3 -14.23 -11.46 30.14
CA PHE A 3 -14.05 -10.88 28.80
C PHE A 3 -14.84 -11.62 27.69
N HIS A 4 -15.33 -12.83 27.97
CA HIS A 4 -16.00 -13.69 26.96
C HIS A 4 -17.50 -13.34 26.73
N LYS A 5 -18.12 -12.54 27.60
CA LYS A 5 -19.54 -12.13 27.45
C LYS A 5 -19.76 -10.81 26.70
N LEU A 6 -18.72 -10.00 26.48
CA LEU A 6 -18.83 -8.73 25.74
C LEU A 6 -18.76 -8.94 24.22
N LEU A 7 -18.06 -9.98 23.76
CA LEU A 7 -17.89 -10.30 22.33
C LEU A 7 -19.13 -10.97 21.70
N GLN A 8 -20.00 -11.63 22.49
CA GLN A 8 -21.22 -12.26 21.97
C GLN A 8 -22.36 -11.28 21.66
N VAL A 9 -22.31 -10.03 22.15
CA VAL A 9 -23.39 -9.04 21.94
C VAL A 9 -23.16 -8.18 20.70
N LEU A 10 -21.92 -8.03 20.23
CA LEU A 10 -21.61 -7.23 19.03
C LEU A 10 -21.81 -7.98 17.71
N HIS A 11 -21.95 -9.31 17.74
CA HIS A 11 -22.05 -10.13 16.52
C HIS A 11 -23.46 -10.32 15.94
N SER A 12 -24.53 -9.79 16.55
CA SER A 12 -25.92 -10.09 16.17
C SER A 12 -26.69 -8.98 15.44
N ARG A 13 -26.07 -7.84 15.08
CA ARG A 13 -26.78 -6.75 14.37
C ARG A 13 -25.97 -6.12 13.24
N VAL A 14 -25.84 -6.82 12.12
CA VAL A 14 -25.52 -6.20 10.82
C VAL A 14 -26.45 -6.75 9.74
N ARG A 15 -27.38 -5.92 9.25
CA ARG A 15 -28.06 -6.13 7.97
C ARG A 15 -27.39 -5.25 6.90
N PRO A 16 -27.29 -5.69 5.64
CA PRO A 16 -26.52 -5.00 4.60
C PRO A 16 -27.28 -3.80 4.03
N ARG A 17 -26.66 -2.61 4.00
CA ARG A 17 -27.19 -1.44 3.30
C ARG A 17 -26.78 -1.47 1.81
N ARG A 18 -27.79 -1.42 0.95
CA ARG A 18 -27.70 -1.19 -0.50
C ARG A 18 -27.01 0.14 -0.80
N ARG A 19 -26.14 0.16 -1.83
CA ARG A 19 -25.52 1.36 -2.42
C ARG A 19 -26.51 2.04 -3.38
N LEU A 20 -26.65 3.36 -3.25
CA LEU A 20 -27.16 4.27 -4.29
C LEU A 20 -26.19 5.48 -4.42
N PRO A 21 -26.15 6.15 -5.59
CA PRO A 21 -24.99 6.91 -6.05
C PRO A 21 -24.95 8.36 -5.56
N ARG A 22 -23.73 8.92 -5.53
CA ARG A 22 -23.40 10.28 -5.10
C ARG A 22 -23.85 11.32 -6.13
N ARG A 23 -24.59 12.34 -5.68
CA ARG A 23 -24.50 13.72 -6.19
C ARG A 23 -24.40 14.69 -5.01
N SER A 24 -23.61 15.73 -5.24
CA SER A 24 -23.20 16.82 -4.35
C SER A 24 -24.37 17.53 -3.67
N LEU A 25 -24.30 17.78 -2.36
CA LEU A 25 -25.06 18.85 -1.70
C LEU A 25 -24.30 19.39 -0.48
N SER A 26 -24.21 20.71 -0.45
CA SER A 26 -23.76 21.59 0.62
C SER A 26 -24.65 21.47 1.87
N PHE A 27 -24.07 21.50 3.06
CA PHE A 27 -24.80 21.45 4.33
C PHE A 27 -25.11 22.85 4.87
N THR A 28 -26.40 23.19 4.89
CA THR A 28 -27.00 24.16 5.82
C THR A 28 -27.77 23.34 6.85
N VAL A 29 -27.46 23.47 8.14
CA VAL A 29 -28.11 22.71 9.22
C VAL A 29 -29.27 23.54 9.79
N VAL A 30 -30.49 23.00 9.67
CA VAL A 30 -31.70 23.44 10.38
C VAL A 30 -32.03 22.36 11.40
N PHE A 31 -32.22 22.73 12.67
CA PHE A 31 -32.65 21.82 13.74
C PHE A 31 -34.16 21.89 13.96
N HIS A 32 -34.82 20.72 13.98
CA HIS A 32 -36.16 20.52 14.55
C HIS A 32 -36.06 19.54 15.74
N PRO A 33 -36.79 19.74 16.86
CA PRO A 33 -36.78 18.84 18.01
C PRO A 33 -37.85 17.75 17.88
N VAL A 34 -37.52 16.51 18.25
CA VAL A 34 -38.47 15.41 18.41
C VAL A 34 -38.41 14.86 19.83
N GLN A 35 -39.60 14.68 20.39
CA GLN A 35 -39.92 14.21 21.74
C GLN A 35 -39.74 12.69 21.92
N ASN A 36 -39.38 12.31 23.16
CA ASN A 36 -39.70 11.09 23.92
C ASN A 36 -39.57 9.69 23.27
N VAL A 37 -38.62 8.89 23.79
CA VAL A 37 -38.76 7.42 23.93
C VAL A 37 -38.21 7.00 25.30
N ALA A 38 -38.94 6.07 25.91
CA ALA A 38 -38.97 5.65 27.31
C ALA A 38 -37.75 4.89 27.84
N GLU A 39 -37.76 4.78 29.17
CA GLU A 39 -36.79 4.26 30.11
C GLU A 39 -36.45 2.78 29.90
N ASP A 40 -35.17 2.44 30.07
CA ASP A 40 -34.79 1.14 30.62
C ASP A 40 -33.55 1.31 31.52
N SER A 41 -33.66 0.76 32.72
CA SER A 41 -32.86 1.12 33.89
C SER A 41 -31.70 0.13 34.11
N LYS A 42 -30.45 0.64 34.04
CA LYS A 42 -29.24 0.18 34.77
C LYS A 42 -27.97 0.78 34.14
N LEU A 43 -27.57 1.98 34.58
CA LEU A 43 -26.19 2.50 34.51
C LEU A 43 -26.07 3.76 35.40
N GLY A 44 -24.94 3.92 36.09
CA GLY A 44 -24.70 4.77 37.27
C GLY A 44 -24.59 6.30 37.07
N PRO A 45 -23.97 7.01 38.02
CA PRO A 45 -24.24 8.43 38.35
C PRO A 45 -23.46 9.42 37.48
N THR A 46 -23.57 9.32 36.15
CA THR A 46 -22.92 10.24 35.20
C THR A 46 -23.91 11.03 34.33
N LYS A 47 -25.21 10.73 34.40
CA LYS A 47 -26.24 11.45 33.63
C LYS A 47 -26.74 12.74 34.30
N ALA A 48 -26.72 12.80 35.64
CA ALA A 48 -27.15 13.99 36.39
C ALA A 48 -26.18 15.18 36.30
N HIS A 49 -24.89 14.93 36.03
CA HIS A 49 -23.88 15.98 35.89
C HIS A 49 -23.93 16.65 34.50
N PHE A 50 -24.33 15.93 33.46
CA PHE A 50 -24.37 16.46 32.09
C PHE A 50 -25.62 17.33 31.83
N GLN A 51 -26.72 17.05 32.53
CA GLN A 51 -27.97 17.81 32.40
C GLN A 51 -27.92 19.18 33.11
N LEU A 52 -27.07 19.34 34.12
CA LEU A 52 -26.83 20.62 34.81
C LEU A 52 -25.92 21.57 33.99
N ILE A 53 -25.00 21.01 33.20
CA ILE A 53 -24.05 21.79 32.37
C ILE A 53 -24.76 22.36 31.13
N CYS A 54 -25.71 21.63 30.53
CA CYS A 54 -26.48 22.13 29.39
C CYS A 54 -27.48 23.26 29.76
N GLN A 55 -28.00 23.30 30.99
CA GLN A 55 -28.88 24.39 31.44
C GLN A 55 -28.12 25.68 31.80
N ALA A 56 -26.82 25.60 32.12
CA ALA A 56 -26.02 26.77 32.47
C ALA A 56 -25.50 27.55 31.26
N VAL A 57 -25.41 26.92 30.08
CA VAL A 57 -24.85 27.52 28.87
C VAL A 57 -25.88 28.33 28.05
N GLU A 58 -27.19 28.08 28.22
CA GLU A 58 -28.24 28.88 27.54
C GLU A 58 -28.52 30.26 28.17
N PHE A 59 -27.98 30.56 29.36
CA PHE A 59 -28.25 31.85 30.04
C PHE A 59 -27.22 32.97 29.73
N TYR A 60 -26.09 32.66 29.07
CA TYR A 60 -24.93 33.57 29.03
C TYR A 60 -24.58 34.18 27.66
N LEU A 61 -25.39 33.99 26.61
CA LEU A 61 -25.13 34.59 25.28
C LEU A 61 -26.33 35.40 24.78
N GLY A 62 -26.40 36.67 25.20
CA GLY A 62 -27.20 37.72 24.57
C GLY A 62 -26.47 39.08 24.70
N PRO A 63 -26.41 39.92 23.64
CA PRO A 63 -25.71 41.22 23.67
C PRO A 63 -26.59 42.33 24.31
N PRO A 64 -26.00 43.49 24.65
CA PRO A 64 -26.48 44.35 25.73
C PRO A 64 -27.56 45.34 25.29
N SER A 65 -28.49 45.64 26.19
CA SER A 65 -29.37 46.81 26.10
C SER A 65 -29.41 47.56 27.42
N ASN A 66 -28.76 48.73 27.43
CA ASN A 66 -28.97 49.81 28.39
C ASN A 66 -30.43 50.31 28.26
N PRO A 67 -31.09 50.72 29.35
CA PRO A 67 -30.97 52.14 29.70
C PRO A 67 -30.96 52.48 31.20
N SER A 68 -30.30 53.60 31.45
CA SER A 68 -30.38 54.54 32.55
C SER A 68 -31.76 54.65 33.24
N GLN A 69 -31.78 54.74 34.57
CA GLN A 69 -32.46 55.83 35.29
C GLN A 69 -31.96 55.96 36.74
N GLN A 70 -31.47 57.17 37.05
CA GLN A 70 -31.16 57.67 38.38
C GLN A 70 -32.44 57.95 39.17
N VAL A 71 -32.48 57.58 40.46
CA VAL A 71 -33.21 58.32 41.50
C VAL A 71 -32.45 58.22 42.82
N THR A 72 -31.86 59.32 43.28
CA THR A 72 -31.51 59.62 44.69
C THR A 72 -32.76 60.03 45.46
N PRO A 73 -32.83 59.86 46.81
CA PRO A 73 -32.70 61.07 47.64
C PRO A 73 -32.05 60.88 49.04
N GLN A 74 -31.24 61.90 49.36
CA GLN A 74 -31.15 62.72 50.59
C GLN A 74 -31.23 62.17 52.03
N ALA A 75 -30.33 62.75 52.81
CA ALA A 75 -30.17 62.73 54.26
C ALA A 75 -31.30 63.41 55.05
N SER A 76 -31.45 63.05 56.33
CA SER A 76 -31.74 64.01 57.39
C SER A 76 -31.23 63.50 58.75
N ALA A 77 -30.62 64.42 59.49
CA ALA A 77 -30.14 64.29 60.86
C ALA A 77 -31.17 64.89 61.83
N HIS A 78 -30.85 64.79 63.13
CA HIS A 78 -31.37 65.50 64.33
C HIS A 78 -32.12 64.61 65.35
N PRO A 79 -32.21 65.00 66.64
CA PRO A 79 -31.12 64.90 67.62
C PRO A 79 -31.59 64.39 69.00
N PHE A 80 -30.65 64.21 69.93
CA PHE A 80 -30.89 64.03 71.36
C PHE A 80 -31.71 65.18 71.98
N PRO A 81 -32.62 64.90 72.95
CA PRO A 81 -33.07 65.89 73.91
C PRO A 81 -32.26 65.85 75.20
N SER A 82 -31.92 67.06 75.64
CA SER A 82 -31.14 67.45 76.81
C SER A 82 -31.90 67.39 78.13
N SER A 83 -31.11 67.29 79.21
CA SER A 83 -31.44 67.50 80.62
C SER A 83 -32.11 68.83 80.96
N THR A 84 -33.04 68.81 81.92
CA THR A 84 -33.36 69.93 82.84
C THR A 84 -33.51 69.43 84.29
N PRO A 85 -33.26 70.26 85.32
CA PRO A 85 -33.06 69.82 86.71
C PRO A 85 -34.12 70.34 87.73
N VAL A 86 -34.03 69.82 88.97
CA VAL A 86 -34.54 70.37 90.28
C VAL A 86 -36.06 70.15 90.57
N PRO A 87 -36.57 69.98 91.83
CA PRO A 87 -35.95 70.20 93.16
C PRO A 87 -36.02 69.08 94.22
N SER A 88 -35.07 69.21 95.14
CA SER A 88 -35.10 68.77 96.54
C SER A 88 -36.35 69.25 97.31
N ARG A 89 -36.99 68.34 98.04
CA ARG A 89 -37.76 68.65 99.27
C ARG A 89 -37.49 67.61 100.33
N SER A 90 -36.64 67.97 101.27
CA SER A 90 -36.48 67.38 102.59
C SER A 90 -37.60 67.86 103.52
N VAL A 91 -38.26 66.94 104.24
CA VAL A 91 -38.95 67.20 105.52
C VAL A 91 -38.67 65.98 106.43
N PRO A 92 -38.44 66.17 107.75
CA PRO A 92 -37.57 65.31 108.55
C PRO A 92 -38.23 64.09 109.20
N LEU A 93 -37.37 63.16 109.64
CA LEU A 93 -37.65 62.06 110.57
C LEU A 93 -38.19 62.57 111.92
N PRO A 94 -39.19 61.90 112.54
CA PRO A 94 -39.31 61.83 114.00
C PRO A 94 -38.41 60.70 114.56
N PRO A 95 -37.80 60.88 115.74
CA PRO A 95 -36.96 59.84 116.35
C PRO A 95 -37.80 58.68 116.91
N ARG A 96 -37.10 57.54 117.01
CA ARG A 96 -37.51 56.20 117.44
C ARG A 96 -38.06 56.14 118.86
N ASP A 97 -38.96 55.17 119.09
CA ASP A 97 -39.17 54.52 120.39
C ASP A 97 -38.84 53.01 120.24
N PRO A 98 -37.89 52.43 121.01
CA PRO A 98 -37.44 51.05 120.86
C PRO A 98 -38.14 50.10 121.86
N SER A 99 -38.93 49.14 121.38
CA SER A 99 -39.05 47.80 122.01
C SER A 99 -40.06 46.86 121.32
N ARG A 100 -39.56 45.96 120.46
CA ARG A 100 -40.00 44.54 120.25
C ARG A 100 -39.30 43.94 119.03
N LEU A 101 -38.45 42.93 119.25
CA LEU A 101 -37.69 42.22 118.21
C LEU A 101 -38.58 41.17 117.52
N PHE A 102 -39.00 41.44 116.28
CA PHE A 102 -39.49 40.43 115.34
C PHE A 102 -38.30 39.82 114.60
N VAL A 103 -38.15 38.49 114.62
CA VAL A 103 -37.14 37.78 113.82
C VAL A 103 -37.80 37.27 112.55
N GLN A 104 -37.26 37.71 111.39
CA GLN A 104 -37.81 37.38 110.08
C GLN A 104 -37.62 35.90 109.73
N CYS A 105 -38.62 35.29 109.09
CA CYS A 105 -38.52 33.93 108.57
C CYS A 105 -37.40 33.88 107.51
N PRO A 106 -36.38 33.02 107.70
CA PRO A 106 -35.20 33.00 106.86
C PRO A 106 -35.45 32.37 105.47
N GLY A 107 -36.55 31.64 105.28
CA GLY A 107 -36.74 30.76 104.11
C GLY A 107 -35.93 29.46 104.21
N ILE A 108 -36.25 28.48 103.34
CA ILE A 108 -35.53 27.19 103.32
C ILE A 108 -34.17 27.39 102.62
N PRO A 109 -33.04 26.94 103.22
CA PRO A 109 -31.76 26.98 102.53
C PRO A 109 -31.82 26.18 101.22
N ILE A 110 -31.33 26.79 100.15
CA ILE A 110 -31.12 26.10 98.89
C ILE A 110 -29.71 25.52 98.95
N GLU A 111 -29.63 24.25 99.30
CA GLU A 111 -28.39 23.48 99.18
C GLU A 111 -28.11 23.27 97.70
N TRP A 112 -27.00 23.83 97.22
CA TRP A 112 -26.67 23.87 95.81
C TRP A 112 -25.29 23.30 95.57
N ASP A 113 -25.29 22.06 95.11
CA ASP A 113 -24.09 21.25 94.97
C ASP A 113 -23.47 21.39 93.57
N ALA A 114 -24.09 22.19 92.69
CA ALA A 114 -23.65 22.43 91.31
C ALA A 114 -22.85 23.74 91.23
N ASP A 115 -21.53 23.67 91.44
CA ASP A 115 -20.57 24.78 91.36
C ASP A 115 -21.10 26.11 91.94
N THR A 116 -20.76 27.26 91.35
CA THR A 116 -21.25 28.56 91.79
C THR A 116 -22.74 28.71 91.51
N PHE A 117 -23.55 28.76 92.57
CA PHE A 117 -25.00 29.01 92.51
C PHE A 117 -25.37 30.16 91.56
N TYR A 118 -24.61 31.26 91.57
CA TYR A 118 -24.86 32.45 90.76
C TYR A 118 -24.73 32.24 89.24
N THR A 119 -24.09 31.17 88.80
CA THR A 119 -23.85 30.89 87.38
C THR A 119 -24.60 29.66 86.90
N THR A 120 -24.86 28.71 87.80
CA THR A 120 -25.58 27.46 87.52
C THR A 120 -27.07 27.51 87.86
N TYR A 121 -27.54 28.50 88.62
CA TYR A 121 -28.97 28.73 88.84
C TYR A 121 -29.61 29.48 87.67
N PRO A 122 -30.77 29.03 87.14
CA PRO A 122 -31.48 29.71 86.06
C PRO A 122 -32.30 30.90 86.60
N PHE A 123 -31.65 32.03 86.83
CA PHE A 123 -32.29 33.25 87.36
C PHE A 123 -33.43 33.78 86.48
N GLN A 124 -33.43 33.43 85.20
CA GLN A 124 -34.45 33.80 84.22
C GLN A 124 -35.84 33.26 84.59
N LEU A 125 -35.92 32.20 85.40
CA LEU A 125 -37.19 31.66 85.92
C LEU A 125 -37.91 32.62 86.89
N HIS A 126 -37.25 33.67 87.37
CA HIS A 126 -37.87 34.71 88.23
C HIS A 126 -38.30 35.94 87.45
N SER A 127 -38.15 35.94 86.12
CA SER A 127 -38.66 37.01 85.27
C SER A 127 -40.20 36.97 85.24
N PRO A 128 -40.89 38.13 85.32
CA PRO A 128 -42.36 38.19 85.23
C PRO A 128 -42.93 37.58 83.94
N ASN A 129 -42.09 37.50 82.90
CA ASN A 129 -42.46 37.00 81.57
C ASN A 129 -41.96 35.56 81.31
N ALA A 130 -41.44 34.86 82.32
CA ALA A 130 -40.97 33.48 82.16
C ALA A 130 -42.16 32.52 81.98
N LYS A 131 -42.09 31.61 81.00
CA LYS A 131 -43.12 30.58 80.81
C LYS A 131 -43.14 29.55 81.95
N ASN A 132 -41.96 29.24 82.48
CA ASN A 132 -41.77 28.35 83.63
C ASN A 132 -41.25 29.20 84.79
N CYS A 133 -42.14 29.79 85.59
CA CYS A 133 -41.69 30.57 86.74
C CYS A 133 -41.21 29.66 87.87
N ALA A 134 -40.18 30.09 88.59
CA ALA A 134 -39.84 29.44 89.86
C ALA A 134 -41.02 29.63 90.84
N PRO A 135 -41.48 28.57 91.53
CA PRO A 135 -42.65 28.65 92.42
C PRO A 135 -42.33 29.32 93.78
N TYR A 136 -41.21 30.03 93.86
CA TYR A 136 -40.68 30.64 95.07
C TYR A 136 -39.90 31.91 94.76
N ASP A 137 -39.84 32.81 95.74
CA ASP A 137 -38.97 33.98 95.69
C ASP A 137 -37.58 33.59 96.19
N LEU A 138 -36.56 33.90 95.39
CA LEU A 138 -35.18 33.65 95.76
C LEU A 138 -34.65 34.81 96.62
N MET A 139 -34.22 34.50 97.84
CA MET A 139 -33.59 35.47 98.74
C MET A 139 -32.17 35.05 99.07
N ILE A 140 -31.29 36.00 99.36
CA ILE A 140 -29.92 35.72 99.81
C ILE A 140 -29.78 36.29 101.21
N VAL A 141 -29.57 35.41 102.19
CA VAL A 141 -29.42 35.79 103.59
C VAL A 141 -28.05 35.31 104.05
N SER A 142 -27.19 36.25 104.44
CA SER A 142 -25.80 35.99 104.88
C SER A 142 -24.99 35.13 103.88
N GLY A 143 -25.17 35.38 102.58
CA GLY A 143 -24.44 34.69 101.50
C GLY A 143 -25.00 33.33 101.10
N ILE A 144 -26.02 32.81 101.80
CA ILE A 144 -26.66 31.52 101.46
C ILE A 144 -27.97 31.80 100.72
N PRO A 145 -28.15 31.25 99.50
CA PRO A 145 -29.42 31.37 98.79
C PRO A 145 -30.50 30.57 99.52
N ARG A 146 -31.68 31.18 99.67
CA ARG A 146 -32.83 30.60 100.36
C ARG A 146 -34.09 30.78 99.53
N ALA A 147 -34.89 29.73 99.43
CA ALA A 147 -36.19 29.79 98.78
C ALA A 147 -37.25 30.23 99.79
N ARG A 148 -37.99 31.29 99.46
CA ARG A 148 -39.13 31.75 100.24
C ARG A 148 -40.41 31.48 99.46
N SER A 149 -41.40 30.89 100.13
CA SER A 149 -42.72 30.79 99.51
C SER A 149 -43.31 32.20 99.40
N PRO A 150 -43.94 32.57 98.28
CA PRO A 150 -44.65 33.84 98.16
C PRO A 150 -45.78 33.95 99.20
N GLN A 151 -46.25 32.81 99.71
CA GLN A 151 -47.23 32.69 100.80
C GLN A 151 -46.59 32.78 102.20
N CYS A 152 -45.32 33.17 102.32
CA CYS A 152 -44.64 33.35 103.59
C CYS A 152 -44.98 34.71 104.21
N LEU A 153 -45.58 34.71 105.40
CA LEU A 153 -45.97 35.93 106.13
C LEU A 153 -44.82 36.65 106.85
N GLY A 154 -43.57 36.31 106.54
CA GLY A 154 -42.41 37.11 106.94
C GLY A 154 -41.82 36.86 108.33
N GLY A 155 -42.51 36.19 109.26
CA GLY A 155 -42.00 35.95 110.63
C GLY A 155 -42.37 34.59 111.22
N THR A 156 -41.51 34.04 112.07
CA THR A 156 -41.71 32.78 112.82
C THR A 156 -41.28 32.98 114.28
N VAL A 157 -42.09 32.52 115.23
CA VAL A 157 -41.86 32.67 116.68
C VAL A 157 -41.38 31.34 117.25
N THR A 158 -40.08 31.12 117.36
CA THR A 158 -39.50 30.06 118.20
C THR A 158 -38.09 30.41 118.67
N ILE A 159 -37.77 30.00 119.90
CA ILE A 159 -36.64 30.46 120.74
C ILE A 159 -35.39 29.55 120.59
N GLU A 160 -35.41 28.54 119.73
CA GLU A 160 -34.25 27.67 119.46
C GLU A 160 -33.98 27.56 117.95
N GLY A 161 -33.02 28.36 117.47
CA GLY A 161 -32.51 28.27 116.09
C GLY A 161 -33.45 28.82 115.00
N ILE A 162 -32.88 29.56 114.05
CA ILE A 162 -33.59 30.19 112.93
C ILE A 162 -34.06 29.12 111.93
N GLN A 163 -35.32 28.64 112.06
CA GLN A 163 -35.90 27.59 111.19
C GLN A 163 -36.93 28.14 110.19
N PRO A 164 -37.05 27.57 108.97
CA PRO A 164 -38.04 28.00 107.97
C PRO A 164 -39.48 27.65 108.36
N CYS A 165 -40.44 28.49 107.97
CA CYS A 165 -41.86 28.19 108.19
C CYS A 165 -42.35 27.02 107.31
N ALA A 166 -43.43 26.33 107.73
CA ALA A 166 -43.95 25.14 107.05
C ALA A 166 -44.24 25.33 105.55
N LYS A 167 -44.63 26.54 105.13
CA LYS A 167 -44.85 26.88 103.71
C LYS A 167 -43.54 26.94 102.92
N CYS A 168 -42.47 27.46 103.52
CA CYS A 168 -41.14 27.47 102.90
C CYS A 168 -40.52 26.08 102.89
N SER A 169 -40.74 25.25 103.92
CA SER A 169 -40.21 23.88 103.95
C SER A 169 -40.76 22.98 102.83
N ARG A 170 -41.99 23.21 102.37
CA ARG A 170 -42.60 22.45 101.25
C ARG A 170 -41.95 22.70 99.90
N LEU A 171 -41.21 23.80 99.74
CA LEU A 171 -40.51 24.13 98.49
C LEU A 171 -39.29 23.25 98.20
N THR A 172 -38.92 22.35 99.12
CA THR A 172 -37.78 21.44 98.96
C THR A 172 -37.85 20.66 97.64
N LEU A 173 -39.03 20.15 97.26
CA LEU A 173 -39.19 19.38 96.02
C LEU A 173 -38.95 20.26 94.77
N ASP A 174 -39.48 21.48 94.77
CA ASP A 174 -39.35 22.42 93.66
C ASP A 174 -37.90 22.91 93.48
N VAL A 175 -37.22 23.17 94.60
CA VAL A 175 -35.79 23.47 94.62
C VAL A 175 -34.98 22.30 94.05
N ASN A 176 -35.34 21.05 94.38
CA ASN A 176 -34.66 19.86 93.88
C ASN A 176 -34.86 19.64 92.37
N ILE A 177 -36.02 19.99 91.82
CA ILE A 177 -36.29 19.91 90.38
C ILE A 177 -35.42 20.91 89.61
N ILE A 178 -35.34 22.16 90.07
CA ILE A 178 -34.51 23.20 89.42
C ILE A 178 -33.02 22.84 89.57
N ARG A 179 -32.61 22.32 90.73
CA ARG A 179 -31.26 21.77 90.96
C ARG A 179 -30.94 20.63 90.00
N GLY A 180 -31.86 19.69 89.81
CA GLY A 180 -31.70 18.58 88.86
C GLY A 180 -31.63 19.02 87.39
N ARG A 181 -32.21 20.17 87.04
CA ARG A 181 -32.05 20.79 85.70
C ARG A 181 -30.70 21.49 85.55
N ALA A 182 -30.27 22.22 86.58
CA ALA A 182 -28.96 22.87 86.60
C ALA A 182 -27.78 21.89 86.46
N ALA A 183 -27.94 20.67 86.98
CA ALA A 183 -26.92 19.61 86.88
C ALA A 183 -26.87 18.86 85.53
N ARG A 184 -27.84 19.06 84.62
CA ARG A 184 -27.87 18.37 83.31
C ARG A 184 -27.11 19.16 82.24
N SER A 185 -26.64 18.48 81.19
CA SER A 185 -26.11 19.17 80.00
C SER A 185 -27.20 19.98 79.30
N PHE A 186 -26.84 21.14 78.75
CA PHE A 186 -27.75 22.02 78.00
C PHE A 186 -28.43 21.31 76.82
N GLU A 187 -27.84 20.23 76.28
CA GLU A 187 -28.37 19.46 75.15
C GLU A 187 -29.68 18.72 75.49
N HIS A 188 -29.94 18.48 76.78
CA HIS A 188 -31.09 17.73 77.27
C HIS A 188 -32.23 18.63 77.80
N ILE A 189 -32.07 19.96 77.68
CA ILE A 189 -33.06 20.95 78.11
C ILE A 189 -33.60 21.65 76.86
N ARG A 190 -34.89 21.49 76.61
CA ARG A 190 -35.52 21.91 75.34
C ARG A 190 -35.79 23.42 75.27
N ASP A 191 -36.14 24.05 76.38
CA ASP A 191 -36.42 25.49 76.43
C ASP A 191 -35.16 26.28 76.82
N HIS A 192 -34.86 27.35 76.09
CA HIS A 192 -33.70 28.20 76.35
C HIS A 192 -33.85 29.03 77.63
N ASN A 193 -35.08 29.33 78.04
CA ASN A 193 -35.35 30.13 79.25
C ASN A 193 -35.13 29.33 80.54
N ASP A 194 -35.01 28.00 80.43
CA ASP A 194 -34.75 27.09 81.54
C ASP A 194 -33.26 26.78 81.74
N LEU A 195 -32.40 27.31 80.87
CA LEU A 195 -30.95 27.11 80.94
C LEU A 195 -30.31 28.11 81.91
N SER A 196 -29.35 27.63 82.69
CA SER A 196 -28.52 28.50 83.52
C SER A 196 -27.53 29.34 82.69
N SER A 197 -26.90 30.33 83.32
CA SER A 197 -25.88 31.16 82.66
C SER A 197 -24.72 30.32 82.11
N ASP A 198 -24.28 29.30 82.86
CA ASP A 198 -23.20 28.41 82.44
C ASP A 198 -23.61 27.45 81.32
N GLN A 199 -24.82 26.91 81.38
CA GLN A 199 -25.36 26.07 80.30
C GLN A 199 -25.55 26.87 79.00
N LEU A 200 -26.00 28.13 79.09
CA LEU A 200 -26.08 29.04 77.94
C LEU A 200 -24.69 29.37 77.39
N ARG A 201 -23.70 29.63 78.25
CA ARG A 201 -22.30 29.84 77.82
C ARG A 201 -21.74 28.59 77.13
N ALA A 202 -21.94 27.40 77.69
CA ALA A 202 -21.52 26.14 77.09
C ALA A 202 -22.19 25.92 75.72
N LYS A 203 -23.50 26.19 75.61
CA LYS A 203 -24.23 26.12 74.33
C LYS A 203 -23.69 27.11 73.30
N VAL A 204 -23.42 28.34 73.71
CA VAL A 204 -22.81 29.36 72.84
C VAL A 204 -21.42 28.93 72.38
N THR A 205 -20.61 28.33 73.25
CA THR A 205 -19.30 27.78 72.89
C THR A 205 -19.44 26.65 71.88
N VAL A 206 -20.30 25.65 72.11
CA VAL A 206 -20.52 24.53 71.17
C VAL A 206 -21.07 25.01 69.82
N VAL A 207 -21.98 25.99 69.81
CA VAL A 207 -22.49 26.59 68.56
C VAL A 207 -21.39 27.38 67.86
N LYS A 208 -20.57 28.16 68.59
CA LYS A 208 -19.40 28.85 68.04
C LYS A 208 -18.41 27.87 67.43
N ASP A 209 -18.14 26.75 68.08
CA ASP A 209 -17.24 25.70 67.58
C ASP A 209 -17.80 25.03 66.32
N LYS A 210 -19.12 24.75 66.28
CA LYS A 210 -19.79 24.25 65.08
C LYS A 210 -19.74 25.26 63.93
N VAL A 211 -19.99 26.54 64.21
CA VAL A 211 -19.88 27.62 63.20
C VAL A 211 -18.44 27.74 62.70
N ASN A 212 -17.45 27.67 63.58
CA ASN A 212 -16.03 27.71 63.20
C ASN A 212 -15.65 26.48 62.37
N THR A 213 -16.11 25.29 62.74
CA THR A 213 -15.90 24.05 61.97
C THR A 213 -16.51 24.14 60.58
N LEU A 214 -17.73 24.68 60.45
CA LEU A 214 -18.37 24.90 59.15
C LEU A 214 -17.68 25.98 58.33
N ARG A 215 -17.16 27.05 58.96
CA ARG A 215 -16.35 28.08 58.30
C ARG A 215 -15.06 27.49 57.73
N LEU A 216 -14.37 26.63 58.49
CA LEU A 216 -13.18 25.92 58.02
C LEU A 216 -13.49 25.00 56.84
N LYS A 217 -14.56 24.19 56.94
CA LYS A 217 -15.01 23.34 55.82
C LYS A 217 -15.39 24.14 54.56
N LYS A 218 -16.04 25.30 54.75
CA LYS A 218 -16.36 26.21 53.65
C LYS A 218 -15.08 26.72 52.98
N LEU A 219 -14.09 27.13 53.77
CA LEU A 219 -12.80 27.60 53.27
C LEU A 219 -12.07 26.49 52.51
N ASP A 220 -12.05 25.26 53.03
CA ASP A 220 -11.43 24.10 52.36
C ASP A 220 -12.12 23.78 51.02
N LEU A 221 -13.45 23.89 50.96
CA LEU A 221 -14.22 23.72 49.73
C LEU A 221 -13.98 24.86 48.74
N GLU A 222 -13.91 26.12 49.19
CA GLU A 222 -13.58 27.28 48.35
C GLU A 222 -12.18 27.13 47.74
N VAL A 223 -11.19 26.71 48.54
CA VAL A 223 -9.83 26.42 48.06
C VAL A 223 -9.83 25.24 47.08
N SER A 224 -10.60 24.18 47.35
CA SER A 224 -10.72 23.04 46.44
C SER A 224 -11.38 23.41 45.12
N LEU A 225 -12.42 24.26 45.15
CA LEU A 225 -13.10 24.78 43.98
C LEU A 225 -12.17 25.69 43.17
N GLN A 226 -11.43 26.59 43.82
CA GLN A 226 -10.43 27.43 43.16
C GLN A 226 -9.37 26.58 42.46
N ARG A 227 -8.86 25.52 43.11
CA ARG A 227 -7.92 24.57 42.48
C ARG A 227 -8.53 23.84 41.29
N ALA A 228 -9.80 23.43 41.38
CA ALA A 228 -10.50 22.77 40.28
C ALA A 228 -10.73 23.72 39.10
N GLN A 229 -11.11 24.97 39.35
CA GLN A 229 -11.27 26.03 38.34
C GLN A 229 -9.94 26.37 37.66
N ALA A 230 -8.85 26.45 38.43
CA ALA A 230 -7.51 26.66 37.87
C ALA A 230 -7.11 25.52 36.92
N ARG A 231 -7.28 24.26 37.35
CA ARG A 231 -7.02 23.09 36.49
C ARG A 231 -7.89 23.07 35.24
N LEU A 232 -9.18 23.40 35.37
CA LEU A 232 -10.07 23.47 34.21
C LEU A 232 -9.61 24.54 33.22
N SER A 233 -9.16 25.69 33.72
CA SER A 233 -8.62 26.78 32.89
C SER A 233 -7.37 26.35 32.13
N GLU A 234 -6.45 25.62 32.76
CA GLU A 234 -5.25 25.05 32.09
C GLU A 234 -5.63 24.08 30.95
N TRP A 235 -6.62 23.22 31.17
CA TRP A 235 -7.10 22.30 30.12
C TRP A 235 -7.81 23.03 28.97
N ILE A 236 -8.62 24.05 29.29
CA ILE A 236 -9.27 24.89 28.27
C ILE A 236 -8.20 25.58 27.42
N GLU A 237 -7.17 26.16 28.04
CA GLU A 237 -6.07 26.81 27.33
C GLU A 237 -5.33 25.84 26.41
N LEU A 238 -5.04 24.63 26.88
CA LEU A 238 -4.43 23.57 26.07
C LEU A 238 -5.28 23.20 24.84
N PHE A 239 -6.56 22.92 25.04
CA PHE A 239 -7.45 22.57 23.92
C PHE A 239 -7.67 23.74 22.97
N HIS A 240 -7.71 24.97 23.48
CA HIS A 240 -7.81 26.17 22.65
C HIS A 240 -6.56 26.32 21.78
N PHE A 241 -5.36 26.17 22.36
CA PHE A 241 -4.11 26.23 21.63
C PHE A 241 -4.01 25.13 20.57
N ILE A 242 -4.33 23.88 20.92
CA ILE A 242 -4.36 22.76 19.98
C ILE A 242 -5.40 22.99 18.89
N GLY A 243 -6.61 23.46 19.23
CA GLY A 243 -7.68 23.70 18.27
C GLY A 243 -7.28 24.74 17.23
N GLN A 244 -6.69 25.86 17.66
CA GLN A 244 -6.23 26.93 16.77
C GLN A 244 -5.00 26.56 15.94
N ASN A 245 -4.10 25.72 16.47
CA ASN A 245 -2.81 25.42 15.86
C ASN A 245 -2.66 23.97 15.41
N SER A 246 -3.75 23.21 15.32
CA SER A 246 -3.75 21.77 15.01
C SER A 246 -3.04 21.43 13.69
N GLY A 247 -3.14 22.32 12.69
CA GLY A 247 -2.43 22.19 11.41
C GLY A 247 -0.97 22.66 11.41
N SER A 248 -0.44 23.10 12.56
CA SER A 248 0.90 23.71 12.68
C SER A 248 1.73 23.12 13.82
N ILE A 249 1.23 22.12 14.55
CA ILE A 249 1.97 21.40 15.60
C ILE A 249 2.41 20.04 15.03
N PRO A 250 3.71 19.85 14.71
CA PRO A 250 4.19 18.60 14.15
C PRO A 250 4.08 17.43 15.13
N ALA A 251 3.63 16.25 14.65
CA ALA A 251 3.49 15.01 15.40
C ALA A 251 2.77 15.16 16.77
N LEU A 252 1.67 15.93 16.79
CA LEU A 252 0.87 16.15 17.99
C LEU A 252 0.47 14.83 18.68
N HIS A 253 0.08 13.81 17.91
CA HIS A 253 -0.27 12.48 18.44
C HIS A 253 0.87 11.86 19.24
N ARG A 254 2.11 12.00 18.77
CA ARG A 254 3.31 11.46 19.42
C ARG A 254 3.69 12.28 20.65
N LEU A 255 3.53 13.61 20.60
CA LEU A 255 3.71 14.47 21.76
C LEU A 255 2.75 14.08 22.89
N LEU A 256 1.47 13.87 22.57
CA LEU A 256 0.47 13.41 23.53
C LEU A 256 0.78 12.00 24.06
N GLY A 257 1.23 11.08 23.21
CA GLY A 257 1.66 9.74 23.65
C GLY A 257 2.87 9.79 24.59
N ASN A 258 3.85 10.65 24.33
CA ASN A 258 4.98 10.88 25.23
C ASN A 258 4.51 11.52 26.56
N ALA A 259 3.56 12.44 26.49
CA ALA A 259 2.96 13.06 27.67
C ALA A 259 2.25 12.05 28.56
N GLU A 260 1.51 11.12 27.98
CA GLU A 260 0.86 10.03 28.71
C GLU A 260 1.89 9.11 29.38
N LYS A 261 2.89 8.64 28.63
CA LYS A 261 3.92 7.71 29.12
C LYS A 261 4.73 8.29 30.27
N GLU A 262 5.04 9.57 30.21
CA GLU A 262 5.86 10.29 31.18
C GLU A 262 5.03 11.03 32.24
N GLY A 263 3.69 10.91 32.22
CA GLY A 263 2.79 11.52 33.20
C GLY A 263 2.82 13.07 33.24
N TRP A 264 2.82 13.74 32.08
CA TRP A 264 2.90 15.20 32.00
C TRP A 264 1.62 15.90 32.47
N SER A 265 1.78 17.05 33.14
CA SER A 265 0.66 17.95 33.46
C SER A 265 0.17 18.71 32.22
N ALA A 266 -1.07 19.24 32.25
CA ALA A 266 -1.64 20.03 31.15
C ALA A 266 -0.75 21.22 30.77
N THR A 267 -0.18 21.91 31.76
CA THR A 267 0.77 23.02 31.56
C THR A 267 2.01 22.58 30.80
N LYS A 268 2.59 21.42 31.14
CA LYS A 268 3.77 20.88 30.46
C LYS A 268 3.44 20.46 29.03
N ILE A 269 2.28 19.86 28.80
CA ILE A 269 1.82 19.52 27.44
C ILE A 269 1.71 20.80 26.60
N LEU A 270 1.09 21.85 27.15
CA LEU A 270 0.94 23.15 26.47
C LEU A 270 2.30 23.79 26.14
N GLU A 271 3.25 23.75 27.07
CA GLU A 271 4.61 24.23 26.85
C GLU A 271 5.29 23.49 25.69
N TYR A 272 5.25 22.15 25.69
CA TYR A 272 5.85 21.36 24.61
C TYR A 272 5.11 21.53 23.28
N CYS A 273 3.79 21.75 23.28
CA CYS A 273 3.05 22.12 22.08
C CYS A 273 3.51 23.47 21.51
N ARG A 274 3.80 24.45 22.36
CA ARG A 274 4.37 25.75 21.94
C ARG A 274 5.78 25.60 21.38
N LEU A 275 6.65 24.82 22.05
CA LEU A 275 8.00 24.52 21.57
C LEU A 275 7.98 23.78 20.22
N ALA A 276 7.04 22.83 20.05
CA ALA A 276 6.86 22.11 18.79
C ALA A 276 6.39 23.03 17.67
N HIS A 277 5.41 23.90 17.94
CA HIS A 277 4.92 24.90 16.99
C HIS A 277 6.02 25.89 16.56
N ALA A 278 6.90 26.27 17.50
CA ALA A 278 8.06 27.13 17.23
C ALA A 278 9.23 26.40 16.54
N GLY A 279 9.12 25.09 16.28
CA GLY A 279 10.20 24.28 15.71
C GLY A 279 11.38 24.01 16.64
N GLN A 280 11.24 24.32 17.94
CA GLN A 280 12.27 24.14 18.97
C GLN A 280 12.24 22.75 19.60
N TYR A 281 11.14 22.03 19.45
CA TYR A 281 10.98 20.66 19.91
C TYR A 281 10.49 19.74 18.79
N THR A 282 11.04 18.53 18.72
CA THR A 282 10.59 17.48 17.81
C THR A 282 10.30 16.23 18.62
N ALA A 283 9.03 15.81 18.67
CA ALA A 283 8.63 14.60 19.36
C ALA A 283 9.31 13.37 18.71
N ARG A 284 10.13 12.67 19.50
CA ARG A 284 10.73 11.37 19.15
C ARG A 284 9.89 10.24 19.78
N ASN A 285 10.32 8.97 19.61
CA ASN A 285 9.58 7.73 19.94
C ASN A 285 8.59 7.32 18.85
N TYR A 286 9.14 6.87 17.73
CA TYR A 286 8.34 6.38 16.61
C TYR A 286 7.75 5.01 16.92
N THR A 287 6.51 4.77 16.48
CA THR A 287 5.94 3.40 16.53
C THR A 287 6.44 2.57 15.34
N GLN A 288 6.28 1.25 15.41
CA GLN A 288 6.61 0.39 14.26
C GLN A 288 5.83 0.78 13.00
N ALA A 289 4.55 1.15 13.13
CA ALA A 289 3.72 1.59 12.01
C ALA A 289 4.24 2.90 11.37
N GLU A 290 4.78 3.82 12.16
CA GLU A 290 5.42 5.04 11.63
C GLU A 290 6.72 4.74 10.89
N ILE A 291 7.51 3.78 11.38
CA ILE A 291 8.73 3.29 10.70
C ILE A 291 8.36 2.62 9.37
N ASP A 292 7.38 1.72 9.38
CA ASP A 292 6.89 1.02 8.18
C ASP A 292 6.33 2.01 7.15
N LEU A 293 5.53 2.99 7.58
CA LEU A 293 5.01 4.03 6.70
C LEU A 293 6.14 4.90 6.11
N ALA A 294 7.13 5.28 6.92
CA ALA A 294 8.29 6.03 6.44
C ALA A 294 9.14 5.22 5.46
N MET A 295 9.32 3.92 5.70
CA MET A 295 9.99 3.01 4.76
C MET A 295 9.21 2.90 3.46
N LEU A 296 7.89 2.67 3.52
CA LEU A 296 7.00 2.61 2.35
C LEU A 296 7.12 3.87 1.48
N ILE A 297 7.06 5.05 2.10
CA ILE A 297 7.24 6.33 1.42
C ILE A 297 8.62 6.43 0.77
N TYR A 298 9.67 5.98 1.46
CA TYR A 298 11.02 6.00 0.91
C TYR A 298 11.16 5.07 -0.29
N GLU A 299 10.67 3.84 -0.22
CA GLU A 299 10.81 2.88 -1.32
C GLU A 299 10.02 3.31 -2.56
N LEU A 300 8.87 3.97 -2.39
CA LEU A 300 8.03 4.43 -3.50
C LEU A 300 8.40 5.83 -4.03
N GLY A 301 8.72 6.76 -3.14
CA GLY A 301 8.92 8.19 -3.45
C GLY A 301 10.35 8.69 -3.28
N GLY A 302 11.27 7.83 -2.82
CA GLY A 302 12.68 8.15 -2.62
C GLY A 302 12.96 9.11 -1.47
N ALA A 303 14.22 9.57 -1.41
CA ALA A 303 14.71 10.43 -0.34
C ALA A 303 13.97 11.79 -0.26
N GLY A 304 13.52 12.33 -1.40
CA GLY A 304 12.77 13.59 -1.45
C GLY A 304 11.40 13.49 -0.78
N ALA A 305 10.68 12.40 -1.00
CA ALA A 305 9.36 12.19 -0.41
C ALA A 305 9.43 12.05 1.11
N ILE A 306 10.38 11.25 1.62
CA ILE A 306 10.54 11.12 3.07
C ILE A 306 11.01 12.43 3.71
N TYR A 307 11.87 13.20 3.03
CA TYR A 307 12.32 14.50 3.53
C TYR A 307 11.14 15.45 3.70
N ALA A 308 10.27 15.55 2.68
CA ALA A 308 9.07 16.38 2.74
C ALA A 308 8.13 15.98 3.88
N LEU A 309 7.89 14.67 4.08
CA LEU A 309 6.98 14.19 5.13
C LEU A 309 7.59 14.22 6.54
N ASN A 310 8.91 14.09 6.66
CA ASN A 310 9.63 14.35 7.91
C ASN A 310 9.54 15.82 8.34
N HIS A 311 9.50 16.77 7.41
CA HIS A 311 9.36 18.21 7.69
C HIS A 311 7.90 18.70 7.63
N SER A 312 6.93 17.78 7.51
CA SER A 312 5.51 18.10 7.50
C SER A 312 4.90 18.01 8.91
N ILE A 313 3.60 18.33 9.02
CA ILE A 313 2.82 18.15 10.26
C ILE A 313 2.85 16.71 10.81
N PHE A 314 3.11 15.70 9.97
CA PHE A 314 3.20 14.31 10.41
C PHE A 314 4.52 14.00 11.11
N ALA A 315 5.58 14.78 10.83
CA ALA A 315 6.95 14.58 11.32
C ALA A 315 7.35 13.09 11.39
N LEU A 316 7.24 12.41 10.25
CA LEU A 316 7.61 11.00 10.08
C LEU A 316 9.10 10.78 10.36
N PRO A 317 9.53 9.53 10.64
CA PRO A 317 10.94 9.18 10.77
C PRO A 317 11.84 9.72 9.64
N SER A 318 13.03 10.18 10.00
CA SER A 318 14.02 10.63 9.01
C SER A 318 14.61 9.44 8.24
N ARG A 319 15.26 9.72 7.10
CA ARG A 319 16.02 8.70 6.35
C ARG A 319 17.03 7.97 7.26
N ASN A 320 17.75 8.70 8.11
CA ASN A 320 18.74 8.11 9.00
C ASN A 320 18.10 7.18 10.04
N THR A 321 16.90 7.52 10.51
CA THR A 321 16.12 6.72 11.45
C THR A 321 15.65 5.41 10.83
N ILE A 322 15.19 5.41 9.58
CA ILE A 322 14.72 4.20 8.89
C ILE A 322 15.86 3.36 8.29
N GLN A 323 17.07 3.92 8.16
CA GLN A 323 18.19 3.27 7.47
C GLN A 323 18.60 1.91 8.05
N PRO A 324 18.64 1.68 9.38
CA PRO A 324 18.95 0.38 9.96
C PRO A 324 17.90 -0.68 9.59
N TYR A 325 16.61 -0.35 9.66
CA TYR A 325 15.51 -1.24 9.31
C TYR A 325 15.50 -1.58 7.81
N ARG A 326 15.74 -0.59 6.94
CA ARG A 326 15.86 -0.83 5.49
C ARG A 326 17.03 -1.74 5.11
N ARG A 327 18.12 -1.72 5.87
CA ARG A 327 19.36 -2.49 5.60
C ARG A 327 19.36 -3.90 6.20
N GLN A 328 18.30 -4.29 6.90
CA GLN A 328 18.17 -5.67 7.39
C GLN A 328 18.16 -6.68 6.23
N LEU A 329 17.58 -6.29 5.09
CA LEU A 329 17.68 -7.03 3.84
C LEU A 329 18.95 -6.58 3.11
N ASN A 330 19.96 -7.45 3.13
CA ASN A 330 21.17 -7.29 2.34
C ASN A 330 21.46 -8.57 1.58
N LEU A 331 20.71 -8.78 0.50
CA LEU A 331 20.90 -9.91 -0.39
C LEU A 331 22.27 -9.88 -1.06
N LEU A 332 22.88 -11.04 -1.25
CA LEU A 332 24.15 -11.21 -1.96
C LEU A 332 23.92 -11.82 -3.35
N PRO A 333 24.36 -11.16 -4.43
CA PRO A 333 24.49 -11.79 -5.73
C PRO A 333 25.77 -12.62 -5.79
N SER A 334 25.74 -13.71 -6.55
CA SER A 334 26.93 -14.51 -6.84
C SER A 334 27.72 -13.86 -7.97
N VAL A 335 29.00 -13.56 -7.71
CA VAL A 335 29.89 -12.83 -8.64
C VAL A 335 31.12 -13.61 -9.08
N SER A 336 31.53 -14.63 -8.34
CA SER A 336 32.74 -15.44 -8.61
C SER A 336 32.44 -16.90 -8.96
N GLY A 337 31.18 -17.21 -9.28
CA GLY A 337 30.69 -18.55 -9.58
C GLY A 337 29.47 -18.90 -8.74
N LEU A 338 28.93 -20.12 -8.91
CA LEU A 338 27.85 -20.64 -8.06
C LEU A 338 28.39 -20.94 -6.66
N ARG A 339 27.94 -20.18 -5.65
CA ARG A 339 28.35 -20.35 -4.25
C ARG A 339 27.19 -20.79 -3.37
N PHE A 340 27.42 -21.80 -2.54
CA PHE A 340 26.46 -22.26 -1.53
C PHE A 340 26.26 -21.20 -0.43
N THR A 341 27.34 -20.55 0.01
CA THR A 341 27.31 -19.54 1.08
C THR A 341 26.44 -18.33 0.74
N ASP A 342 26.43 -17.88 -0.53
CA ASP A 342 25.58 -16.78 -1.00
C ASP A 342 24.09 -17.14 -0.88
N ILE A 343 23.71 -18.31 -1.40
CA ILE A 343 22.33 -18.81 -1.38
C ILE A 343 21.87 -19.05 0.05
N PHE A 344 22.70 -19.69 0.87
CA PHE A 344 22.41 -19.98 2.27
C PHE A 344 22.16 -18.67 3.05
N ARG A 345 23.02 -17.66 2.86
CA ARG A 345 22.86 -16.36 3.51
C ARG A 345 21.61 -15.62 3.04
N ASN A 346 21.26 -15.71 1.76
CA ASN A 346 20.03 -15.11 1.24
C ASN A 346 18.79 -15.78 1.84
N ILE A 347 18.80 -17.11 2.00
CA ILE A 347 17.72 -17.84 2.70
C ILE A 347 17.58 -17.32 4.14
N THR A 348 18.67 -17.25 4.90
CA THR A 348 18.64 -16.70 6.27
C THR A 348 18.14 -15.25 6.30
N THR A 349 18.54 -14.42 5.34
CA THR A 349 18.12 -13.01 5.27
C THR A 349 16.62 -12.86 4.97
N LEU A 350 16.08 -13.72 4.10
CA LEU A 350 14.70 -13.63 3.63
C LEU A 350 13.71 -14.34 4.56
N PHE A 351 14.10 -15.47 5.15
CA PHE A 351 13.24 -16.37 5.92
C PHE A 351 13.58 -16.44 7.42
N GLY A 352 14.67 -15.78 7.83
CA GLY A 352 15.10 -15.66 9.22
C GLY A 352 14.31 -14.62 10.03
N PRO A 353 14.53 -14.57 11.35
CA PRO A 353 13.89 -13.60 12.23
C PRO A 353 14.30 -12.16 11.88
N ARG A 354 13.39 -11.21 12.09
CA ARG A 354 13.64 -9.79 11.82
C ARG A 354 13.44 -8.94 13.07
N THR A 355 14.23 -7.89 13.17
CA THR A 355 14.20 -6.94 14.28
C THR A 355 13.23 -5.80 13.96
N HIS A 356 12.28 -5.56 14.85
CA HIS A 356 11.38 -4.40 14.80
C HIS A 356 11.90 -3.29 15.70
N HIS A 357 11.38 -2.08 15.51
CA HIS A 357 11.67 -0.95 16.39
C HIS A 357 11.26 -1.23 17.85
N GLU A 358 10.20 -2.03 18.04
CA GLU A 358 9.66 -2.37 19.36
C GLU A 358 10.22 -3.68 19.95
N GLY A 359 11.17 -4.34 19.29
CA GLY A 359 11.78 -5.61 19.74
C GLY A 359 11.95 -6.63 18.61
N GLU A 360 12.29 -7.88 18.91
CA GLU A 360 12.16 -8.96 17.93
C GLU A 360 10.68 -9.19 17.60
N ALA A 361 10.36 -9.48 16.35
CA ALA A 361 9.00 -9.89 16.01
C ALA A 361 8.69 -11.21 16.74
N GLU A 362 7.80 -11.20 17.74
CA GLU A 362 7.05 -12.41 18.09
C GLU A 362 6.08 -12.70 16.94
N LEU A 363 6.62 -13.18 15.83
CA LEU A 363 5.80 -13.80 14.80
C LEU A 363 5.27 -15.11 15.38
N LEU A 364 3.96 -15.34 15.22
CA LEU A 364 3.42 -16.68 15.31
C LEU A 364 4.34 -17.62 14.51
N PRO A 365 4.64 -18.84 15.01
CA PRO A 365 5.51 -19.75 14.28
C PRO A 365 4.97 -19.91 12.85
N PRO A 366 5.84 -19.78 11.83
CA PRO A 366 5.42 -19.78 10.45
C PRO A 366 4.61 -21.04 10.16
N VAL A 367 3.51 -20.88 9.43
CA VAL A 367 2.68 -22.02 9.04
C VAL A 367 3.50 -22.87 8.08
N LYS A 368 3.85 -24.10 8.51
CA LYS A 368 4.54 -25.03 7.64
C LYS A 368 3.69 -25.34 6.41
N CYS A 369 4.20 -25.05 5.23
CA CYS A 369 3.50 -25.24 3.95
C CYS A 369 4.47 -25.72 2.86
N GLY A 370 3.93 -26.00 1.68
CA GLY A 370 4.73 -26.34 0.50
C GLY A 370 5.34 -25.10 -0.16
N HIS A 371 6.46 -25.28 -0.83
CA HIS A 371 7.17 -24.21 -1.55
C HIS A 371 7.43 -24.61 -3.00
N THR A 372 7.59 -23.62 -3.88
CA THR A 372 8.11 -23.81 -5.23
C THR A 372 9.38 -22.99 -5.41
N VAL A 373 10.36 -23.53 -6.15
CA VAL A 373 11.52 -22.76 -6.63
C VAL A 373 11.21 -22.34 -8.06
N SER A 374 11.16 -21.04 -8.33
CA SER A 374 11.04 -20.51 -9.69
C SER A 374 12.41 -20.05 -10.15
N VAL A 375 12.82 -20.42 -11.37
CA VAL A 375 14.09 -19.97 -11.96
C VAL A 375 13.81 -19.33 -13.31
N ASP A 376 14.21 -18.07 -13.46
CA ASP A 376 14.07 -17.32 -14.71
C ASP A 376 15.16 -16.25 -14.85
N GLU A 377 15.35 -15.71 -16.05
CA GLU A 377 16.29 -14.66 -16.36
C GLU A 377 15.62 -13.29 -16.52
N VAL A 378 16.23 -12.27 -15.90
CA VAL A 378 15.84 -10.88 -16.11
C VAL A 378 16.88 -10.15 -16.94
N ALA A 379 16.44 -9.42 -17.97
CA ALA A 379 17.31 -8.56 -18.76
C ALA A 379 18.01 -7.52 -17.87
N ALA A 380 19.31 -7.33 -18.11
CA ALA A 380 20.21 -6.51 -17.33
C ALA A 380 21.02 -5.57 -18.22
N ASP A 381 21.43 -4.43 -17.65
CA ASP A 381 22.35 -3.52 -18.34
C ASP A 381 23.77 -4.12 -18.35
N ARG A 382 24.46 -4.03 -19.50
CA ARG A 382 25.83 -4.52 -19.67
C ARG A 382 26.85 -3.65 -18.94
N ASN A 383 26.88 -3.74 -17.61
CA ASN A 383 27.72 -2.92 -16.76
C ASN A 383 28.42 -3.77 -15.69
N ILE A 384 29.65 -3.38 -15.35
CA ILE A 384 30.39 -3.94 -14.21
C ILE A 384 30.22 -3.05 -12.99
N ASP A 385 29.73 -3.65 -11.90
CA ASP A 385 29.47 -3.01 -10.61
C ASP A 385 30.58 -3.28 -9.60
N LEU A 386 30.72 -2.38 -8.64
CA LEU A 386 31.50 -2.60 -7.42
C LEU A 386 30.59 -3.21 -6.34
N MET A 387 30.89 -4.44 -5.93
CA MET A 387 30.32 -5.04 -4.72
C MET A 387 31.08 -4.48 -3.50
N HIS A 388 30.48 -3.49 -2.85
CA HIS A 388 31.11 -2.75 -1.76
C HIS A 388 31.43 -3.61 -0.55
N GLU A 389 30.72 -4.72 -0.34
CA GLU A 389 30.86 -5.59 0.82
C GLU A 389 32.03 -6.56 0.68
N THR A 390 32.37 -6.94 -0.56
CA THR A 390 33.37 -7.97 -0.85
C THR A 390 34.57 -7.48 -1.66
N ASP A 391 34.58 -6.21 -2.09
CA ASP A 391 35.59 -5.63 -2.97
C ASP A 391 35.69 -6.30 -4.35
N GLU A 392 34.56 -6.75 -4.87
CA GLU A 392 34.49 -7.54 -6.11
C GLU A 392 33.86 -6.79 -7.27
N MET A 393 34.32 -7.15 -8.46
CA MET A 393 33.70 -6.78 -9.73
C MET A 393 32.49 -7.70 -9.99
N GLY A 394 31.29 -7.13 -9.96
CA GLY A 394 30.05 -7.85 -10.29
C GLY A 394 29.59 -7.55 -11.72
N GLY A 395 28.98 -8.53 -12.39
CA GLY A 395 28.37 -8.35 -13.72
C GLY A 395 29.00 -9.17 -14.84
N PHE A 396 30.09 -9.91 -14.56
CA PHE A 396 30.59 -10.93 -15.48
C PHE A 396 29.67 -12.15 -15.51
N CYS A 397 29.53 -12.78 -16.66
CA CYS A 397 28.77 -14.02 -16.78
C CYS A 397 29.46 -15.16 -15.99
N LEU A 398 28.68 -15.86 -15.16
CA LEU A 398 29.22 -16.88 -14.26
C LEU A 398 29.77 -18.10 -15.00
N GLU A 399 29.35 -18.33 -16.24
CA GLU A 399 29.84 -19.44 -17.06
C GLU A 399 31.31 -19.26 -17.47
N HIS A 400 31.83 -18.03 -17.46
CA HIS A 400 33.19 -17.74 -17.92
C HIS A 400 34.04 -17.00 -16.90
N VAL A 401 33.48 -16.57 -15.76
CA VAL A 401 34.21 -15.79 -14.75
C VAL A 401 35.41 -16.54 -14.16
N SER A 402 35.37 -17.87 -14.15
CA SER A 402 36.47 -18.74 -13.69
C SER A 402 37.76 -18.62 -14.51
N LYS A 403 37.70 -18.00 -15.70
CA LYS A 403 38.88 -17.68 -16.52
C LYS A 403 39.64 -16.46 -16.01
N LEU A 404 39.04 -15.67 -15.12
CA LEU A 404 39.74 -14.62 -14.40
C LEU A 404 40.45 -15.24 -13.20
N GLU A 405 41.70 -14.85 -12.96
CA GLU A 405 42.44 -15.24 -11.76
C GLU A 405 41.73 -14.74 -10.49
N THR A 406 41.13 -13.56 -10.55
CA THR A 406 40.34 -12.99 -9.47
C THR A 406 39.32 -11.97 -9.98
N VAL A 407 38.20 -11.87 -9.26
CA VAL A 407 37.23 -10.77 -9.41
C VAL A 407 37.44 -9.65 -8.38
N LYS A 408 38.41 -9.80 -7.47
CA LYS A 408 38.75 -8.77 -6.49
C LYS A 408 39.41 -7.59 -7.18
N ILE A 409 39.08 -6.37 -6.73
CA ILE A 409 39.71 -5.16 -7.26
C ILE A 409 41.05 -4.91 -6.58
N GLY A 410 41.13 -5.06 -5.26
CA GLY A 410 42.39 -4.90 -4.53
C GLY A 410 42.84 -3.43 -4.43
N LYS A 411 44.16 -3.20 -4.34
CA LYS A 411 44.73 -1.86 -4.10
C LYS A 411 45.12 -1.12 -5.39
N ASP A 412 45.36 -1.85 -6.48
CA ASP A 412 45.84 -1.31 -7.75
C ASP A 412 44.89 -1.68 -8.92
N LEU A 413 45.30 -1.39 -10.16
CA LEU A 413 44.50 -1.64 -11.36
C LEU A 413 44.71 -3.01 -11.99
N ARG A 414 45.62 -3.86 -11.49
CA ARG A 414 46.09 -5.06 -12.22
C ARG A 414 44.96 -6.04 -12.55
N SER A 415 44.13 -6.37 -11.55
CA SER A 415 43.00 -7.29 -11.75
C SER A 415 41.93 -6.70 -12.66
N VAL A 416 41.71 -5.39 -12.57
CA VAL A 416 40.75 -4.68 -13.43
C VAL A 416 41.23 -4.66 -14.88
N GLU A 417 42.50 -4.37 -15.12
CA GLU A 417 43.10 -4.38 -16.45
C GLU A 417 43.08 -5.77 -17.08
N ALA A 418 43.39 -6.81 -16.30
CA ALA A 418 43.28 -8.21 -16.74
C ALA A 418 41.84 -8.56 -17.12
N ALA A 419 40.85 -8.18 -16.31
CA ALA A 419 39.44 -8.41 -16.62
C ALA A 419 38.96 -7.65 -17.85
N VAL A 420 39.43 -6.41 -18.05
CA VAL A 420 39.14 -5.62 -19.26
C VAL A 420 39.73 -6.27 -20.51
N ALA A 421 40.97 -6.76 -20.44
CA ALA A 421 41.60 -7.50 -21.52
C ALA A 421 40.80 -8.76 -21.88
N ALA A 422 40.43 -9.57 -20.88
CA ALA A 422 39.63 -10.77 -21.06
C ALA A 422 38.26 -10.48 -21.71
N VAL A 423 37.60 -9.38 -21.33
CA VAL A 423 36.35 -8.96 -21.96
C VAL A 423 36.55 -8.51 -23.42
N LYS A 424 37.62 -7.77 -23.71
CA LYS A 424 37.94 -7.32 -25.08
C LYS A 424 38.30 -8.49 -26.00
N GLU A 425 38.97 -9.50 -25.47
CA GLU A 425 39.30 -10.74 -26.18
C GLU A 425 38.10 -11.68 -26.32
N GLY A 426 36.99 -11.42 -25.62
CA GLY A 426 35.79 -12.26 -25.62
C GLY A 426 35.95 -13.57 -24.85
N THR A 427 36.99 -13.71 -24.02
CA THR A 427 37.19 -14.89 -23.18
C THR A 427 36.21 -14.92 -22.01
N VAL A 428 35.85 -13.74 -21.50
CA VAL A 428 34.84 -13.48 -20.46
C VAL A 428 33.83 -12.48 -21.01
N HIS A 429 32.55 -12.60 -20.65
CA HIS A 429 31.50 -11.70 -21.14
C HIS A 429 30.92 -10.85 -20.01
N VAL A 430 30.58 -9.61 -20.32
CA VAL A 430 29.67 -8.81 -19.48
C VAL A 430 28.25 -9.30 -19.72
N ALA A 431 27.58 -9.72 -18.65
CA ALA A 431 26.25 -10.31 -18.75
C ALA A 431 25.22 -9.30 -19.25
N GLN A 432 24.22 -9.80 -19.96
CA GLN A 432 23.07 -9.02 -20.46
C GLN A 432 21.78 -9.44 -19.78
N GLU A 433 21.85 -10.50 -18.99
CA GLU A 433 20.76 -11.11 -18.27
C GLU A 433 21.30 -11.60 -16.93
N ILE A 434 20.42 -11.66 -15.94
CA ILE A 434 20.72 -12.18 -14.61
C ILE A 434 19.76 -13.33 -14.37
N CYS A 435 20.30 -14.52 -14.16
CA CYS A 435 19.54 -15.68 -13.73
C CYS A 435 19.17 -15.48 -12.26
N VAL A 436 17.88 -15.58 -11.95
CA VAL A 436 17.34 -15.41 -10.61
C VAL A 436 16.60 -16.68 -10.24
N ALA A 437 16.92 -17.25 -9.08
CA ALA A 437 16.09 -18.27 -8.48
C ALA A 437 15.43 -17.71 -7.22
N ALA A 438 14.13 -17.93 -7.10
CA ALA A 438 13.34 -17.48 -5.97
C ALA A 438 12.53 -18.63 -5.36
N ILE A 439 12.32 -18.55 -4.05
CA ILE A 439 11.45 -19.48 -3.32
C ILE A 439 10.14 -18.75 -3.01
N SER A 440 9.02 -19.40 -3.28
CA SER A 440 7.68 -18.85 -3.04
C SER A 440 6.84 -19.82 -2.22
N HIS A 441 6.05 -19.30 -1.27
CA HIS A 441 5.12 -20.13 -0.50
C HIS A 441 3.92 -20.54 -1.38
N LEU A 442 3.54 -21.81 -1.34
CA LEU A 442 2.27 -22.30 -1.91
C LEU A 442 1.16 -22.13 -0.88
N TYR A 443 0.92 -20.88 -0.46
CA TYR A 443 0.01 -20.52 0.63
C TYR A 443 -0.84 -19.29 0.30
N GLY A 444 -1.88 -19.03 1.11
CA GLY A 444 -2.82 -17.94 0.89
C GLY A 444 -2.25 -16.54 1.16
N THR A 445 -1.14 -16.46 1.89
CA THR A 445 -0.44 -15.24 2.31
C THR A 445 1.07 -15.44 2.16
N ASP A 446 1.84 -14.35 2.05
CA ASP A 446 3.30 -14.39 1.92
C ASP A 446 3.81 -15.31 0.78
N TYR A 447 3.05 -15.38 -0.32
CA TYR A 447 3.36 -16.20 -1.50
C TYR A 447 4.23 -15.48 -2.54
N GLY A 448 4.73 -14.28 -2.20
CA GLY A 448 5.62 -13.53 -3.08
C GLY A 448 6.96 -14.24 -3.29
N ALA A 449 7.55 -14.06 -4.47
CA ALA A 449 8.85 -14.64 -4.79
C ALA A 449 9.97 -14.01 -3.94
N LYS A 450 10.72 -14.84 -3.21
CA LYS A 450 11.86 -14.43 -2.39
C LYS A 450 13.17 -14.83 -3.08
N PRO A 451 13.93 -13.89 -3.69
CA PRO A 451 15.07 -14.20 -4.54
C PRO A 451 16.27 -14.68 -3.72
N VAL A 452 16.55 -15.99 -3.76
CA VAL A 452 17.64 -16.63 -3.00
C VAL A 452 18.94 -16.72 -3.79
N TYR A 453 18.87 -16.61 -5.12
CA TYR A 453 20.02 -16.62 -6.02
C TYR A 453 19.89 -15.53 -7.08
N MET A 454 20.99 -14.86 -7.37
CA MET A 454 21.13 -13.91 -8.47
C MET A 454 22.52 -14.09 -9.08
N GLY A 455 22.60 -14.52 -10.33
CA GLY A 455 23.86 -14.79 -11.02
C GLY A 455 23.84 -14.22 -12.43
N PRO A 456 24.78 -13.34 -12.81
CA PRO A 456 24.84 -12.84 -14.18
C PRO A 456 25.14 -14.00 -15.16
N THR A 457 24.45 -14.03 -16.30
CA THR A 457 24.53 -15.15 -17.27
C THR A 457 24.71 -14.64 -18.69
N CYS A 458 25.32 -15.49 -19.53
CA CYS A 458 25.35 -15.31 -20.98
C CYS A 458 24.53 -16.36 -21.74
N LYS A 459 23.74 -17.19 -21.04
CA LYS A 459 22.92 -18.31 -21.56
C LYS A 459 23.69 -19.41 -22.31
N LYS A 460 25.03 -19.33 -22.30
CA LYS A 460 25.90 -20.36 -22.88
C LYS A 460 26.11 -21.55 -21.95
N GLY A 461 25.65 -21.48 -20.70
CA GLY A 461 25.76 -22.58 -19.75
C GLY A 461 25.06 -23.85 -20.21
N SER A 462 25.50 -24.98 -19.71
CA SER A 462 24.96 -26.32 -20.02
C SER A 462 23.73 -26.65 -19.15
N TRP A 463 22.94 -27.65 -19.55
CA TRP A 463 21.83 -28.13 -18.71
C TRP A 463 22.34 -28.76 -17.40
N GLN A 464 23.55 -29.32 -17.37
CA GLN A 464 24.19 -29.86 -16.17
C GLN A 464 24.50 -28.77 -15.14
N GLU A 465 24.90 -27.58 -15.60
CA GLU A 465 25.09 -26.42 -14.72
C GLU A 465 23.77 -25.94 -14.11
N GLN A 466 22.66 -26.02 -14.88
CA GLN A 466 21.31 -25.75 -14.36
C GLN A 466 20.89 -26.80 -13.32
N VAL A 467 21.20 -28.08 -13.54
CA VAL A 467 21.00 -29.13 -12.53
C VAL A 467 21.76 -28.79 -11.25
N ARG A 468 23.05 -28.45 -11.37
CA ARG A 468 23.90 -28.10 -10.22
C ARG A 468 23.34 -26.90 -9.45
N LEU A 469 22.91 -25.85 -10.14
CA LEU A 469 22.29 -24.67 -9.53
C LEU A 469 21.08 -25.04 -8.67
N ILE A 470 20.13 -25.80 -9.24
CA ILE A 470 18.91 -26.18 -8.56
C ILE A 470 19.21 -27.10 -7.37
N GLU A 471 20.13 -28.05 -7.50
CA GLU A 471 20.53 -28.92 -6.39
C GLU A 471 21.15 -28.16 -5.23
N VAL A 472 22.02 -27.19 -5.50
CA VAL A 472 22.62 -26.34 -4.47
C VAL A 472 21.54 -25.54 -3.73
N ILE A 473 20.53 -25.02 -4.43
CA ILE A 473 19.40 -24.30 -3.81
C ILE A 473 18.58 -25.23 -2.91
N LEU A 474 18.24 -26.43 -3.41
CA LEU A 474 17.45 -27.42 -2.65
C LEU A 474 18.20 -27.88 -1.39
N GLU A 475 19.51 -28.13 -1.50
CA GLU A 475 20.33 -28.52 -0.35
C GLU A 475 20.55 -27.34 0.63
N ALA A 476 20.68 -26.11 0.14
CA ALA A 476 20.74 -24.92 1.01
C ALA A 476 19.45 -24.72 1.81
N TRP A 477 18.28 -24.94 1.19
CA TRP A 477 16.98 -24.89 1.86
C TRP A 477 16.86 -25.95 2.95
N LYS A 478 17.31 -27.18 2.68
CA LYS A 478 17.28 -28.27 3.67
C LYS A 478 18.21 -28.05 4.85
N ARG A 479 19.44 -27.59 4.58
CA ARG A 479 20.47 -27.38 5.60
C ARG A 479 20.23 -26.12 6.43
N SER A 480 19.48 -25.14 5.91
CA SER A 480 19.22 -23.89 6.61
C SER A 480 18.26 -24.09 7.80
N PRO A 481 18.57 -23.55 9.00
CA PRO A 481 17.63 -23.55 10.12
C PRO A 481 16.37 -22.73 9.82
N ASP A 482 16.48 -21.76 8.91
CA ASP A 482 15.38 -20.92 8.43
C ASP A 482 14.79 -21.42 7.11
N GLY A 483 15.07 -22.67 6.72
CA GLY A 483 14.52 -23.32 5.54
C GLY A 483 13.47 -24.37 5.87
N GLU A 484 13.69 -25.61 5.39
CA GLU A 484 12.67 -26.68 5.41
C GLU A 484 12.16 -27.02 6.80
N ALA A 485 13.06 -27.10 7.78
CA ALA A 485 12.71 -27.47 9.16
C ALA A 485 11.71 -26.48 9.79
N LYS A 486 11.76 -25.21 9.39
CA LYS A 486 10.94 -24.12 9.92
C LYS A 486 9.70 -23.87 9.07
N HIS A 487 9.85 -23.79 7.75
CA HIS A 487 8.76 -23.37 6.84
C HIS A 487 8.12 -24.51 6.06
N GLY A 488 8.76 -25.68 5.93
CA GLY A 488 8.25 -26.83 5.18
C GLY A 488 8.97 -27.07 3.84
N PRO A 489 8.62 -28.15 3.12
CA PRO A 489 9.41 -28.66 2.01
C PRO A 489 9.20 -27.85 0.72
N ILE A 490 10.23 -27.85 -0.13
CA ILE A 490 10.10 -27.49 -1.55
C ILE A 490 9.48 -28.68 -2.29
N MET A 491 8.34 -28.45 -2.93
CA MET A 491 7.54 -29.48 -3.57
C MET A 491 7.74 -29.52 -5.08
N SER A 492 8.08 -28.40 -5.71
CA SER A 492 8.23 -28.27 -7.16
C SER A 492 9.29 -27.25 -7.56
N VAL A 493 9.74 -27.34 -8.82
CA VAL A 493 10.57 -26.33 -9.47
C VAL A 493 9.88 -25.88 -10.75
N ALA A 494 9.69 -24.57 -10.90
CA ALA A 494 9.00 -23.93 -12.00
C ALA A 494 9.97 -23.25 -12.97
N SER A 495 9.58 -23.25 -14.26
CA SER A 495 10.31 -22.60 -15.36
C SER A 495 9.37 -22.22 -16.50
N ASP A 496 9.79 -21.17 -17.22
CA ASP A 496 9.28 -20.67 -18.50
C ASP A 496 9.34 -21.65 -19.70
N GLY A 497 10.03 -22.78 -19.58
CA GLY A 497 10.20 -23.77 -20.65
C GLY A 497 11.38 -23.52 -21.59
N ASP A 498 12.45 -22.83 -21.15
CA ASP A 498 13.74 -22.84 -21.84
C ASP A 498 14.23 -24.28 -22.13
N HIS A 499 14.89 -24.51 -23.26
CA HIS A 499 15.22 -25.88 -23.69
C HIS A 499 16.22 -26.57 -22.75
N LYS A 500 17.23 -25.85 -22.25
CA LYS A 500 18.22 -26.40 -21.31
C LYS A 500 17.61 -26.60 -19.94
N ARG A 501 16.79 -25.64 -19.50
CA ARG A 501 16.09 -25.72 -18.20
C ARG A 501 15.07 -26.85 -18.20
N ARG A 502 14.31 -27.05 -19.29
CA ARG A 502 13.40 -28.21 -19.45
C ARG A 502 14.14 -29.53 -19.28
N LEU A 503 15.30 -29.66 -19.92
CA LEU A 503 16.12 -30.88 -19.82
C LEU A 503 16.63 -31.10 -18.40
N ALA A 504 17.16 -30.05 -17.77
CA ALA A 504 17.62 -30.10 -16.38
C ALA A 504 16.50 -30.52 -15.43
N LEU A 505 15.32 -29.90 -15.53
CA LEU A 505 14.15 -30.21 -14.72
C LEU A 505 13.62 -31.62 -14.97
N PHE A 506 13.66 -32.09 -16.21
CA PHE A 506 13.28 -33.46 -16.52
C PHE A 506 14.18 -34.47 -15.79
N VAL A 507 15.50 -34.30 -15.88
CA VAL A 507 16.48 -35.18 -15.20
C VAL A 507 16.38 -35.06 -13.67
N LEU A 508 16.11 -33.87 -13.14
CA LEU A 508 15.91 -33.62 -11.70
C LEU A 508 14.65 -34.28 -11.15
N CYS A 509 13.53 -34.16 -11.87
CA CYS A 509 12.19 -34.49 -11.39
C CYS A 509 11.67 -35.87 -11.84
N MET A 510 12.49 -36.68 -12.53
CA MET A 510 12.11 -38.02 -13.03
C MET A 510 13.04 -39.14 -12.54
N ARG A 511 13.70 -38.96 -11.39
CA ARG A 511 14.77 -39.84 -10.88
C ARG A 511 14.27 -41.16 -10.29
N TYR A 512 13.20 -41.13 -9.50
CA TYR A 512 12.75 -42.24 -8.66
C TYR A 512 11.29 -42.59 -8.97
N ASP A 513 10.95 -43.88 -8.88
CA ASP A 513 9.55 -44.32 -8.96
C ASP A 513 8.86 -44.15 -7.59
N ILE A 514 7.64 -43.59 -7.58
CA ILE A 514 6.74 -43.69 -6.43
C ILE A 514 6.30 -45.15 -6.36
N ALA A 515 6.85 -45.89 -5.41
CA ALA A 515 6.62 -47.32 -5.19
C ALA A 515 6.10 -47.59 -3.77
N PRO A 516 5.64 -48.82 -3.44
CA PRO A 516 5.28 -49.18 -2.07
C PRO A 516 6.39 -48.81 -1.07
N GLY A 517 6.05 -48.01 -0.05
CA GLY A 517 6.98 -47.45 0.93
C GLY A 517 7.19 -45.94 0.78
N ASN A 518 6.96 -45.36 -0.39
CA ASN A 518 6.94 -43.90 -0.57
C ASN A 518 5.66 -43.29 0.06
N PRO A 519 5.74 -42.17 0.81
CA PRO A 519 4.58 -41.53 1.43
C PRO A 519 3.45 -41.14 0.46
N LEU A 520 3.75 -40.89 -0.82
CA LEU A 520 2.75 -40.55 -1.84
C LEU A 520 2.02 -41.77 -2.40
N TRP A 521 2.60 -42.97 -2.28
CA TRP A 521 2.06 -44.20 -2.89
C TRP A 521 0.59 -44.49 -2.56
N PRO A 522 0.11 -44.36 -1.30
CA PRO A 522 -1.28 -44.63 -0.97
C PRO A 522 -2.28 -43.77 -1.74
N PHE A 523 -1.88 -42.57 -2.16
CA PHE A 523 -2.75 -41.61 -2.85
C PHE A 523 -2.75 -41.76 -4.37
N VAL A 524 -1.69 -42.34 -4.95
CA VAL A 524 -1.48 -42.34 -6.40
C VAL A 524 -1.49 -43.73 -7.05
N ARG A 525 -1.39 -44.81 -6.27
CA ARG A 525 -1.34 -46.20 -6.78
C ARG A 525 -2.51 -46.61 -7.66
N ASN A 526 -3.68 -45.98 -7.48
CA ASN A 526 -4.92 -46.30 -8.20
C ASN A 526 -5.22 -45.28 -9.32
N LEU A 527 -4.22 -44.52 -9.78
CA LEU A 527 -4.36 -43.52 -10.84
C LEU A 527 -3.76 -44.05 -12.14
N PRO A 528 -4.47 -44.91 -12.92
CA PRO A 528 -3.91 -45.54 -14.11
C PRO A 528 -3.49 -44.49 -15.13
N GLY A 529 -2.29 -44.65 -15.69
CA GLY A 529 -1.71 -43.72 -16.67
C GLY A 529 -0.96 -42.54 -16.06
N LEU A 530 -1.10 -42.25 -14.76
CA LEU A 530 -0.26 -41.24 -14.11
C LEU A 530 1.21 -41.67 -14.16
N ASN A 531 2.08 -40.78 -14.62
CA ASN A 531 3.51 -41.02 -14.55
C ASN A 531 3.98 -40.92 -13.09
N LEU A 532 4.45 -42.05 -12.53
CA LEU A 532 4.86 -42.17 -11.12
C LEU A 532 6.33 -41.82 -10.87
N ARG A 533 7.04 -41.21 -11.82
CA ARG A 533 8.43 -40.77 -11.60
C ARG A 533 8.47 -39.44 -10.87
N VAL A 534 9.36 -39.26 -9.90
CA VAL A 534 9.57 -38.00 -9.18
C VAL A 534 11.07 -37.77 -8.93
N GLY A 535 11.43 -36.54 -8.58
CA GLY A 535 12.78 -36.23 -8.13
C GLY A 535 13.06 -36.68 -6.71
N LYS A 536 14.26 -36.35 -6.22
CA LYS A 536 14.63 -36.51 -4.80
C LYS A 536 13.57 -35.81 -3.93
N ASP A 537 13.17 -36.44 -2.82
CA ASP A 537 12.15 -35.92 -1.89
C ASP A 537 10.79 -35.64 -2.53
N ASN A 538 10.46 -36.40 -3.58
CA ASN A 538 9.23 -36.28 -4.38
C ASN A 538 9.12 -34.99 -5.20
N LEU A 539 10.22 -34.30 -5.52
CA LEU A 539 10.21 -33.07 -6.33
C LEU A 539 9.53 -33.28 -7.70
N THR A 540 8.75 -32.29 -8.16
CA THR A 540 8.08 -32.31 -9.47
C THR A 540 8.45 -31.10 -10.32
N ASN A 541 8.42 -31.29 -11.64
CA ASN A 541 8.56 -30.22 -12.62
C ASN A 541 7.22 -29.47 -12.75
N ASP A 542 7.26 -28.14 -12.68
CA ASP A 542 6.11 -27.26 -12.78
C ASP A 542 6.20 -26.40 -14.04
N GLY A 543 5.48 -26.80 -15.10
CA GLY A 543 5.43 -26.01 -16.34
C GLY A 543 4.48 -24.83 -16.17
N ASP A 544 4.96 -23.60 -16.38
CA ASP A 544 4.14 -22.41 -16.20
C ASP A 544 2.91 -22.40 -17.16
N PRO A 545 1.68 -22.37 -16.61
CA PRO A 545 0.46 -22.35 -17.42
C PRO A 545 0.40 -21.17 -18.40
N LYS A 546 0.92 -19.99 -18.03
CA LYS A 546 0.82 -18.81 -18.91
C LYS A 546 1.76 -18.95 -20.11
N HIS A 547 2.97 -19.44 -19.91
CA HIS A 547 3.89 -19.80 -20.99
C HIS A 547 3.30 -20.88 -21.90
N ILE A 548 2.68 -21.91 -21.32
CA ILE A 548 1.97 -22.96 -22.09
C ILE A 548 0.83 -22.35 -22.92
N PHE A 549 0.05 -21.41 -22.38
CA PHE A 549 -1.04 -20.77 -23.13
C PHE A 549 -0.53 -19.92 -24.29
N LYS A 550 0.55 -19.16 -24.07
CA LYS A 550 1.23 -18.39 -25.12
C LYS A 550 1.71 -19.31 -26.25
N ARG A 551 2.30 -20.46 -25.93
CA ARG A 551 2.80 -21.44 -26.91
C ARG A 551 1.69 -22.17 -27.64
N ASN A 552 0.59 -22.52 -26.96
CA ASN A 552 -0.60 -23.05 -27.64
C ASN A 552 -1.13 -22.03 -28.66
N ARG A 553 -1.31 -20.76 -28.27
CA ARG A 553 -1.75 -19.69 -29.17
C ARG A 553 -0.80 -19.56 -30.39
N ALA A 554 0.51 -19.51 -30.15
CA ALA A 554 1.50 -19.40 -31.21
C ALA A 554 1.40 -20.58 -32.20
N LEU A 555 1.20 -21.80 -31.69
CA LEU A 555 1.08 -22.99 -32.51
C LEU A 555 -0.17 -22.99 -33.39
N VAL A 556 -1.37 -22.76 -32.83
CA VAL A 556 -2.61 -22.71 -33.64
C VAL A 556 -2.65 -21.53 -34.60
N SER A 557 -1.94 -20.45 -34.30
CA SER A 557 -1.85 -19.27 -35.17
C SER A 557 -0.72 -19.36 -36.20
N SER A 558 0.07 -20.43 -36.19
CA SER A 558 1.12 -20.66 -37.18
C SER A 558 0.52 -21.09 -38.53
N SER A 559 1.33 -21.01 -39.59
CA SER A 559 0.95 -21.52 -40.91
C SER A 559 0.81 -23.05 -40.91
N GLU A 560 1.57 -23.75 -40.07
CA GLU A 560 1.50 -25.21 -39.93
C GLU A 560 0.28 -25.65 -39.11
N GLY A 561 -0.19 -24.83 -38.16
CA GLY A 561 -1.36 -25.10 -37.33
C GLY A 561 -1.26 -26.36 -36.48
N ILE A 562 -2.39 -26.98 -36.16
CA ILE A 562 -2.48 -28.28 -35.49
C ILE A 562 -3.42 -29.21 -36.24
N THR A 563 -3.11 -30.51 -36.28
CA THR A 563 -3.98 -31.51 -36.92
C THR A 563 -4.87 -32.21 -35.89
N ILE A 564 -6.18 -32.21 -36.13
CA ILE A 564 -7.19 -32.95 -35.36
C ILE A 564 -8.18 -33.58 -36.34
N LYS A 565 -8.43 -34.89 -36.25
CA LYS A 565 -9.34 -35.62 -37.18
C LYS A 565 -9.05 -35.35 -38.67
N ASN A 566 -7.77 -35.29 -39.05
CA ASN A 566 -7.29 -34.93 -40.40
C ASN A 566 -7.59 -33.48 -40.85
N VAL A 567 -8.17 -32.64 -39.98
CA VAL A 567 -8.34 -31.21 -40.21
C VAL A 567 -7.12 -30.47 -39.68
N CYS A 568 -6.52 -29.63 -40.53
CA CYS A 568 -5.44 -28.74 -40.14
C CYS A 568 -6.01 -27.40 -39.65
N ILE A 569 -6.12 -27.25 -38.33
CA ILE A 569 -6.53 -25.99 -37.69
C ILE A 569 -5.33 -25.05 -37.67
N ASN A 570 -5.30 -24.12 -38.61
CA ASN A 570 -4.28 -23.08 -38.71
C ASN A 570 -4.92 -21.69 -38.64
N ARG A 571 -4.08 -20.67 -38.79
CA ARG A 571 -4.52 -19.27 -38.79
C ARG A 571 -5.67 -18.99 -39.74
N ASP A 572 -5.58 -19.44 -40.98
CA ASP A 572 -6.51 -19.03 -42.04
C ASP A 572 -7.89 -19.68 -41.81
N LEU A 573 -7.91 -20.92 -41.34
CA LEU A 573 -9.13 -21.60 -40.88
C LEU A 573 -9.74 -20.88 -39.67
N LEU A 574 -8.93 -20.56 -38.65
CA LEU A 574 -9.42 -19.85 -37.47
C LEU A 574 -9.99 -18.47 -37.80
N LEU A 575 -9.38 -17.73 -38.73
CA LEU A 575 -9.90 -16.43 -39.17
C LEU A 575 -11.34 -16.56 -39.68
N GLY A 576 -11.59 -17.50 -40.59
CA GLY A 576 -12.93 -17.71 -41.16
C GLY A 576 -13.98 -18.15 -40.13
N TRP A 577 -13.60 -18.98 -39.16
CA TRP A 577 -14.52 -19.43 -38.11
C TRP A 577 -14.79 -18.36 -37.04
N LEU A 578 -13.78 -17.58 -36.66
CA LEU A 578 -13.93 -16.50 -35.67
C LEU A 578 -14.81 -15.36 -36.19
N GLU A 579 -14.80 -15.09 -37.50
CA GLU A 579 -15.70 -14.11 -38.14
C GLU A 579 -17.18 -14.50 -38.03
N ARG A 580 -17.49 -15.79 -37.85
CA ARG A 580 -18.87 -16.30 -37.71
C ARG A 580 -19.46 -16.15 -36.30
N LEU A 581 -18.64 -15.82 -35.29
CA LEU A 581 -19.10 -15.74 -33.90
C LEU A 581 -20.11 -14.57 -33.70
N PRO A 582 -21.38 -14.87 -33.35
CA PRO A 582 -22.38 -13.85 -33.15
C PRO A 582 -22.09 -13.06 -31.86
N ASN A 583 -22.31 -11.75 -31.88
CA ASN A 583 -22.21 -10.88 -30.69
C ASN A 583 -20.81 -10.76 -30.06
N GLN A 584 -19.74 -11.16 -30.75
CA GLN A 584 -18.39 -10.89 -30.28
C GLN A 584 -17.94 -9.47 -30.69
N ASP A 585 -17.62 -8.65 -29.69
CA ASP A 585 -17.10 -7.29 -29.91
C ASP A 585 -15.60 -7.33 -30.24
N TRP A 586 -15.28 -7.17 -31.53
CA TRP A 586 -13.91 -7.09 -32.05
C TRP A 586 -13.34 -5.66 -32.06
N SER A 587 -14.08 -4.65 -31.58
CA SER A 587 -13.63 -3.24 -31.58
C SER A 587 -12.34 -3.01 -30.79
N GLU A 588 -12.12 -3.86 -29.79
CA GLU A 588 -11.11 -3.69 -28.74
C GLU A 588 -9.83 -4.53 -28.99
N THR A 589 -9.92 -5.58 -29.82
CA THR A 589 -8.81 -6.43 -30.30
C THR A 589 -9.30 -7.07 -31.60
N SER A 590 -8.75 -6.68 -32.76
CA SER A 590 -9.17 -7.28 -34.03
C SER A 590 -8.80 -8.77 -34.07
N ILE A 591 -9.57 -9.56 -34.83
CA ILE A 591 -9.25 -10.99 -35.06
C ILE A 591 -7.82 -11.12 -35.61
N HIS A 592 -7.43 -10.21 -36.50
CA HIS A 592 -6.07 -10.14 -37.01
C HIS A 592 -5.03 -9.94 -35.89
N ASN A 593 -5.25 -9.03 -34.92
CA ASN A 593 -4.31 -8.87 -33.80
C ASN A 593 -4.33 -10.07 -32.83
N LEU A 594 -5.44 -10.81 -32.76
CA LEU A 594 -5.57 -12.00 -31.93
C LEU A 594 -4.77 -13.19 -32.51
N LEU A 595 -4.72 -13.32 -33.84
CA LEU A 595 -3.94 -14.34 -34.55
C LEU A 595 -2.51 -13.86 -34.92
N HIS A 596 -2.31 -12.55 -35.00
CA HIS A 596 -1.03 -11.87 -35.21
C HIS A 596 -0.77 -10.85 -34.11
N PRO A 597 -0.41 -11.31 -32.90
CA PRO A 597 -0.01 -10.38 -31.86
C PRO A 597 1.19 -9.53 -32.32
N SER A 598 1.09 -8.22 -32.14
CA SER A 598 2.26 -7.34 -32.12
C SER A 598 3.21 -7.68 -30.97
N ASP A 599 2.67 -8.30 -29.91
CA ASP A 599 3.40 -8.79 -28.74
C ASP A 599 3.01 -10.25 -28.42
N GLY A 600 3.89 -11.19 -28.80
CA GLY A 600 3.71 -12.62 -28.55
C GLY A 600 3.72 -13.00 -27.06
N GLN A 601 4.10 -12.07 -26.17
CA GLN A 601 4.10 -12.29 -24.73
C GLN A 601 2.76 -11.95 -24.04
N ASN A 602 1.75 -11.50 -24.79
CA ASN A 602 0.45 -11.13 -24.22
C ASN A 602 -0.41 -12.38 -23.87
N VAL A 603 -0.45 -12.70 -22.57
CA VAL A 603 -1.22 -13.82 -22.01
C VAL A 603 -2.73 -13.60 -22.14
N SER A 604 -3.23 -12.38 -21.91
CA SER A 604 -4.67 -12.12 -21.98
C SER A 604 -5.24 -12.39 -23.37
N ASP A 605 -4.48 -12.12 -24.43
CA ASP A 605 -4.88 -12.43 -25.80
C ASP A 605 -4.83 -13.93 -26.11
N ALA A 606 -3.89 -14.68 -25.53
CA ALA A 606 -3.89 -16.14 -25.62
C ALA A 606 -5.17 -16.74 -24.99
N ILE A 607 -5.53 -16.26 -23.80
CA ILE A 607 -6.77 -16.68 -23.11
C ILE A 607 -8.00 -16.31 -23.94
N LYS A 608 -8.06 -15.09 -24.51
CA LYS A 608 -9.17 -14.68 -25.38
C LYS A 608 -9.32 -15.60 -26.59
N LEU A 609 -8.22 -15.99 -27.25
CA LEU A 609 -8.28 -16.90 -28.40
C LEU A 609 -8.84 -18.26 -28.00
N MET A 610 -8.35 -18.84 -26.90
CA MET A 610 -8.87 -20.11 -26.39
C MET A 610 -10.35 -20.03 -26.06
N MET A 611 -10.79 -18.96 -25.39
CA MET A 611 -12.20 -18.75 -25.08
C MET A 611 -13.04 -18.59 -26.34
N SER A 612 -12.55 -17.88 -27.35
CA SER A 612 -13.25 -17.78 -28.63
C SER A 612 -13.37 -19.12 -29.35
N ILE A 613 -12.35 -19.98 -29.30
CA ILE A 613 -12.43 -21.34 -29.85
C ILE A 613 -13.49 -22.17 -29.12
N ILE A 614 -13.64 -22.01 -27.79
CA ILE A 614 -14.73 -22.66 -27.03
C ILE A 614 -16.10 -22.16 -27.47
N GLU A 615 -16.24 -20.85 -27.73
CA GLU A 615 -17.50 -20.26 -28.17
C GLU A 615 -17.92 -20.71 -29.57
N ILE A 616 -16.99 -21.17 -30.42
CA ILE A 616 -17.32 -21.75 -31.73
C ILE A 616 -18.31 -22.90 -31.58
N ALA A 617 -18.21 -23.72 -30.53
CA ALA A 617 -19.13 -24.83 -30.28
C ALA A 617 -20.61 -24.42 -30.08
N LYS A 618 -20.91 -23.11 -30.00
CA LYS A 618 -22.26 -22.56 -29.87
C LYS A 618 -22.85 -22.04 -31.19
N LEU A 619 -22.10 -22.14 -32.29
CA LEU A 619 -22.62 -21.76 -33.60
C LEU A 619 -23.77 -22.70 -34.01
N ASP A 620 -24.70 -22.14 -34.77
CA ASP A 620 -25.75 -22.92 -35.41
C ASP A 620 -25.15 -23.72 -36.56
N THR A 621 -25.47 -25.01 -36.62
CA THR A 621 -24.88 -25.98 -37.55
C THR A 621 -25.85 -26.41 -38.65
N GLU A 622 -27.08 -25.86 -38.69
CA GLU A 622 -28.14 -26.28 -39.64
C GLU A 622 -27.70 -26.18 -41.12
N ASP A 623 -26.89 -25.16 -41.45
CA ASP A 623 -26.49 -24.85 -42.83
C ASP A 623 -25.08 -25.33 -43.20
N PHE A 624 -24.37 -26.04 -42.32
CA PHE A 624 -22.97 -26.44 -42.57
C PHE A 624 -22.88 -27.58 -43.59
N ASP A 625 -22.00 -27.41 -44.57
CA ASP A 625 -21.68 -28.51 -45.49
C ASP A 625 -20.84 -29.60 -44.80
N PRO A 626 -20.68 -30.80 -45.40
CA PRO A 626 -19.93 -31.89 -44.76
C PRO A 626 -18.46 -31.56 -44.44
N GLY A 627 -17.81 -30.69 -45.21
CA GLY A 627 -16.45 -30.21 -44.96
C GLY A 627 -16.42 -29.24 -43.78
N GLU A 628 -17.31 -28.25 -43.78
CA GLU A 628 -17.49 -27.33 -42.66
C GLU A 628 -17.85 -28.06 -41.36
N MET A 629 -18.67 -29.10 -41.43
CA MET A 629 -19.01 -29.93 -40.27
C MET A 629 -17.78 -30.65 -39.71
N ALA A 630 -16.91 -31.17 -40.58
CA ALA A 630 -15.66 -31.80 -40.14
C ALA A 630 -14.71 -30.80 -39.45
N GLU A 631 -14.58 -29.59 -40.01
CA GLU A 631 -13.81 -28.50 -39.40
C GLU A 631 -14.39 -28.06 -38.05
N PHE A 632 -15.71 -27.87 -38.00
CA PHE A 632 -16.46 -27.52 -36.80
C PHE A 632 -16.27 -28.55 -35.69
N GLU A 633 -16.39 -29.84 -35.99
CA GLU A 633 -16.19 -30.90 -35.01
C GLU A 633 -14.76 -30.93 -34.46
N ALA A 634 -13.75 -30.70 -35.31
CA ALA A 634 -12.35 -30.62 -34.89
C ALA A 634 -12.10 -29.41 -33.97
N LEU A 635 -12.67 -28.25 -34.30
CA LEU A 635 -12.64 -27.04 -33.47
C LEU A 635 -13.38 -27.22 -32.15
N CYS A 636 -14.53 -27.89 -32.15
CA CYS A 636 -15.26 -28.21 -30.93
C CYS A 636 -14.46 -29.11 -30.01
N LEU A 637 -13.81 -30.15 -30.54
CA LEU A 637 -12.97 -31.05 -29.75
C LEU A 637 -11.76 -30.32 -29.14
N LEU A 638 -11.13 -29.42 -29.91
CA LEU A 638 -10.09 -28.52 -29.39
C LEU A 638 -10.66 -27.59 -28.31
N GLY A 639 -11.85 -27.05 -28.53
CA GLY A 639 -12.58 -26.22 -27.59
C GLY A 639 -12.83 -26.95 -26.26
N GLU A 640 -13.29 -28.19 -26.28
CA GLU A 640 -13.47 -29.01 -25.07
C GLU A 640 -12.13 -29.22 -24.33
N ALA A 641 -11.04 -29.47 -25.05
CA ALA A 641 -9.70 -29.59 -24.46
C ALA A 641 -9.20 -28.28 -23.81
N TYR A 642 -9.43 -27.13 -24.44
CA TYR A 642 -9.12 -25.82 -23.86
C TYR A 642 -10.08 -25.42 -22.73
N ASN A 643 -11.35 -25.82 -22.81
CA ASN A 643 -12.32 -25.61 -21.73
C ASN A 643 -11.88 -26.38 -20.48
N ALA A 644 -11.29 -27.56 -20.62
CA ALA A 644 -10.72 -28.30 -19.50
C ALA A 644 -9.51 -27.62 -18.82
N LEU A 645 -9.04 -26.47 -19.33
CA LEU A 645 -8.02 -25.61 -18.69
C LEU A 645 -8.64 -24.49 -17.82
N GLN A 646 -9.97 -24.49 -17.62
CA GLN A 646 -10.68 -23.55 -16.73
C GLN A 646 -10.01 -23.33 -15.36
N PRO A 647 -9.37 -24.31 -14.69
CA PRO A 647 -8.80 -24.11 -13.34
C PRO A 647 -7.78 -22.96 -13.21
N PHE A 648 -7.13 -22.58 -14.31
CA PHE A 648 -6.20 -21.44 -14.33
C PHE A 648 -6.91 -20.09 -14.57
N ILE A 649 -8.16 -20.12 -15.04
CA ILE A 649 -8.92 -18.97 -15.53
C ILE A 649 -10.32 -18.83 -14.91
N ASN A 650 -10.68 -19.68 -13.95
CA ASN A 650 -11.94 -19.66 -13.21
C ASN A 650 -11.73 -19.84 -11.69
N VAL A 651 -12.12 -18.81 -10.92
CA VAL A 651 -11.99 -18.77 -9.45
C VAL A 651 -13.16 -19.44 -8.70
N GLU A 652 -14.19 -19.88 -9.43
CA GLU A 652 -15.43 -20.44 -8.87
C GLU A 652 -15.42 -21.97 -8.77
N LEU A 653 -14.31 -22.62 -9.08
CA LEU A 653 -14.15 -24.08 -8.99
C LEU A 653 -13.61 -24.49 -7.61
N THR A 654 -14.15 -25.57 -7.05
CA THR A 654 -13.57 -26.32 -5.94
C THR A 654 -12.30 -27.06 -6.37
N LEU A 655 -11.47 -27.49 -5.41
CA LEU A 655 -10.25 -28.24 -5.74
C LEU A 655 -10.55 -29.54 -6.52
N SER A 656 -11.60 -30.27 -6.15
CA SER A 656 -12.01 -31.50 -6.86
C SER A 656 -12.39 -31.22 -8.32
N GLU A 657 -13.21 -30.19 -8.57
CA GLU A 657 -13.57 -29.78 -9.94
C GLU A 657 -12.34 -29.32 -10.73
N GLN A 658 -11.40 -28.64 -10.06
CA GLN A 658 -10.15 -28.23 -10.69
C GLN A 658 -9.31 -29.44 -11.13
N ILE A 659 -9.12 -30.42 -10.25
CA ILE A 659 -8.38 -31.64 -10.58
C ILE A 659 -9.09 -32.46 -11.66
N GLU A 660 -10.42 -32.63 -11.57
CA GLU A 660 -11.20 -33.33 -12.59
C GLU A 660 -11.03 -32.69 -13.98
N SER A 661 -11.08 -31.36 -14.03
CA SER A 661 -10.91 -30.58 -15.26
C SER A 661 -9.50 -30.75 -15.85
N LEU A 662 -8.44 -30.58 -15.04
CA LEU A 662 -7.06 -30.73 -15.53
C LEU A 662 -6.72 -32.17 -15.95
N VAL A 663 -7.23 -33.18 -15.24
CA VAL A 663 -7.03 -34.59 -15.62
C VAL A 663 -7.80 -34.91 -16.91
N THR A 664 -8.99 -34.33 -17.10
CA THR A 664 -9.73 -34.44 -18.37
C THR A 664 -8.92 -33.85 -19.51
N ALA A 665 -8.35 -32.65 -19.32
CA ALA A 665 -7.46 -32.02 -20.30
C ALA A 665 -6.28 -32.95 -20.64
N SER A 666 -5.56 -33.43 -19.62
CA SER A 666 -4.40 -34.33 -19.78
C SER A 666 -4.70 -35.53 -20.69
N HIS A 667 -5.86 -36.17 -20.50
CA HIS A 667 -6.30 -37.32 -21.31
C HIS A 667 -6.71 -36.92 -22.73
N LEU A 668 -7.41 -35.79 -22.92
CA LEU A 668 -7.76 -35.27 -24.25
C LEU A 668 -6.51 -34.94 -25.07
N PHE A 669 -5.56 -34.19 -24.50
CA PHE A 669 -4.28 -33.89 -25.14
C PHE A 669 -3.49 -35.17 -25.45
N CYS A 670 -3.54 -36.18 -24.55
CA CYS A 670 -2.94 -37.49 -24.79
C CYS A 670 -3.57 -38.22 -26.00
N ALA A 671 -4.90 -38.29 -26.09
CA ALA A 671 -5.58 -38.94 -27.22
C ALA A 671 -5.26 -38.25 -28.56
N LEU A 672 -5.31 -36.91 -28.59
CA LEU A 672 -4.98 -36.11 -29.77
C LEU A 672 -3.53 -36.30 -30.21
N TYR A 673 -2.60 -36.38 -29.24
CA TYR A 673 -1.20 -36.64 -29.50
C TYR A 673 -0.94 -38.09 -29.96
N ILE A 674 -1.65 -39.08 -29.41
CA ILE A 674 -1.54 -40.48 -29.88
C ILE A 674 -1.97 -40.60 -31.34
N GLN A 675 -3.03 -39.89 -31.74
CA GLN A 675 -3.58 -39.98 -33.09
C GLN A 675 -2.70 -39.27 -34.12
N ASN A 676 -2.18 -38.08 -33.80
CA ASN A 676 -1.56 -37.19 -34.80
C ASN A 676 -0.05 -36.95 -34.55
N GLY A 677 0.48 -37.40 -33.42
CA GLY A 677 1.88 -37.18 -33.03
C GLY A 677 2.26 -35.70 -33.04
N THR A 678 3.41 -35.39 -33.63
CA THR A 678 3.94 -34.04 -33.71
C THR A 678 3.10 -33.09 -34.57
N SER A 679 2.25 -33.61 -35.46
CA SER A 679 1.31 -32.82 -36.26
C SER A 679 0.18 -32.20 -35.43
N PHE A 680 -0.15 -32.76 -34.26
CA PHE A 680 -1.02 -32.10 -33.31
C PHE A 680 -0.27 -31.07 -32.46
N MET A 681 0.88 -31.44 -31.88
CA MET A 681 1.64 -30.55 -31.00
C MET A 681 3.11 -30.96 -30.94
N SER A 682 4.04 -30.02 -30.72
CA SER A 682 5.46 -30.37 -30.55
C SER A 682 5.67 -31.29 -29.34
N ASN A 683 6.72 -32.11 -29.39
CA ASN A 683 7.12 -32.98 -28.29
C ASN A 683 7.30 -32.19 -26.98
N GLN A 684 7.91 -31.01 -27.10
CA GLN A 684 8.26 -30.13 -26.00
C GLN A 684 7.02 -29.52 -25.36
N LEU A 685 6.10 -28.96 -26.16
CA LEU A 685 4.88 -28.37 -25.61
C LEU A 685 3.99 -29.44 -24.97
N TYR A 686 3.88 -30.63 -25.57
CA TYR A 686 3.17 -31.75 -24.97
C TYR A 686 3.77 -32.15 -23.61
N ALA A 687 5.10 -32.26 -23.53
CA ALA A 687 5.80 -32.60 -22.29
C ALA A 687 5.60 -31.56 -21.19
N ASP A 688 5.63 -30.27 -21.53
CA ASP A 688 5.44 -29.19 -20.56
C ASP A 688 3.99 -29.19 -20.03
N MET A 689 3.00 -29.44 -20.90
CA MET A 689 1.60 -29.60 -20.49
C MET A 689 1.40 -30.79 -19.55
N GLN A 690 1.97 -31.96 -19.89
CA GLN A 690 1.85 -33.14 -19.03
C GLN A 690 2.59 -32.96 -17.69
N SER A 691 3.68 -32.19 -17.67
CA SER A 691 4.38 -31.82 -16.42
C SER A 691 3.51 -30.91 -15.55
N MET A 692 2.90 -29.87 -16.14
CA MET A 692 1.94 -28.98 -15.46
C MET A 692 0.76 -29.76 -14.84
N PHE A 693 0.12 -30.67 -15.59
CA PHE A 693 -0.98 -31.49 -15.08
C PHE A 693 -0.55 -32.42 -13.95
N LYS A 694 0.57 -33.13 -14.15
CA LYS A 694 1.14 -34.04 -13.15
C LYS A 694 1.49 -33.29 -11.87
N ASN A 695 2.07 -32.10 -11.97
CA ASN A 695 2.40 -31.28 -10.82
C ASN A 695 1.14 -30.91 -10.04
N ALA A 696 0.11 -30.38 -10.71
CA ALA A 696 -1.16 -30.02 -10.07
C ALA A 696 -1.80 -31.19 -9.31
N VAL A 697 -1.79 -32.40 -9.89
CA VAL A 697 -2.30 -33.62 -9.24
C VAL A 697 -1.45 -34.02 -8.03
N LEU A 698 -0.12 -34.03 -8.16
CA LEU A 698 0.79 -34.42 -7.07
C LEU A 698 0.90 -33.37 -5.96
N MET A 699 0.51 -32.12 -6.21
CA MET A 699 0.45 -31.08 -5.18
C MET A 699 -0.60 -31.36 -4.10
N VAL A 700 -1.71 -32.03 -4.44
CA VAL A 700 -2.75 -32.40 -3.48
C VAL A 700 -2.22 -33.36 -2.40
N PRO A 701 -1.67 -34.55 -2.72
CA PRO A 701 -1.17 -35.46 -1.70
C PRO A 701 0.08 -34.91 -0.99
N LYS A 702 0.96 -34.15 -1.68
CA LYS A 702 2.10 -33.49 -1.03
C LYS A 702 1.66 -32.49 0.03
N THR A 703 0.68 -31.65 -0.29
CA THR A 703 0.10 -30.70 0.68
C THR A 703 -0.56 -31.44 1.83
N ARG A 704 -1.25 -32.55 1.53
CA ARG A 704 -1.90 -33.40 2.55
C ARG A 704 -0.92 -34.00 3.54
N LEU A 705 0.27 -34.43 3.07
CA LEU A 705 1.34 -34.93 3.93
C LEU A 705 1.94 -33.86 4.86
N VAL A 706 1.96 -32.60 4.43
CA VAL A 706 2.37 -31.48 5.30
C VAL A 706 1.26 -31.18 6.31
N ASN A 707 0.05 -30.89 5.81
CA ASN A 707 -1.17 -30.72 6.59
C ASN A 707 -2.39 -30.69 5.65
N GLY A 708 -3.27 -31.68 5.75
CA GLY A 708 -4.48 -31.81 4.93
C GLY A 708 -5.49 -30.66 5.02
N GLN A 709 -5.40 -29.82 6.05
CA GLN A 709 -6.23 -28.62 6.20
C GLN A 709 -5.71 -27.41 5.40
N LEU A 710 -4.49 -27.48 4.87
CA LEU A 710 -3.97 -26.45 3.97
C LEU A 710 -4.71 -26.48 2.64
N LYS A 711 -4.86 -25.30 2.04
CA LYS A 711 -5.47 -25.13 0.73
C LYS A 711 -4.43 -25.33 -0.37
N VAL A 712 -4.84 -25.96 -1.48
CA VAL A 712 -4.04 -26.08 -2.69
C VAL A 712 -4.47 -24.98 -3.66
N TYR A 713 -3.55 -24.07 -3.98
CA TYR A 713 -3.80 -22.95 -4.88
C TYR A 713 -3.14 -23.23 -6.24
N ILE A 714 -3.89 -23.76 -7.19
CA ILE A 714 -3.39 -24.03 -8.56
C ILE A 714 -2.90 -22.75 -9.25
N CYS A 715 -3.48 -21.60 -8.91
CA CYS A 715 -3.05 -20.29 -9.42
C CYS A 715 -1.64 -19.85 -8.96
N LEU A 716 -1.03 -20.54 -7.99
CA LEU A 716 0.35 -20.29 -7.55
C LEU A 716 1.37 -21.23 -8.19
N LEU A 717 0.93 -22.14 -9.07
CA LEU A 717 1.82 -22.97 -9.86
C LEU A 717 2.38 -22.17 -11.05
N GLY A 718 3.61 -22.49 -11.44
CA GLY A 718 4.40 -21.72 -12.40
C GLY A 718 5.32 -20.69 -11.73
N ASP A 719 5.76 -19.71 -12.52
CA ASP A 719 6.76 -18.71 -12.15
C ASP A 719 6.24 -17.26 -12.21
N ASP A 720 4.93 -17.05 -12.37
CA ASP A 720 4.31 -15.71 -12.41
C ASP A 720 4.64 -14.83 -11.20
N VAL A 721 4.81 -15.42 -10.01
CA VAL A 721 5.21 -14.69 -8.80
C VAL A 721 6.64 -14.12 -8.91
N LEU A 722 7.52 -14.79 -9.66
CA LEU A 722 8.86 -14.31 -9.98
C LEU A 722 8.79 -13.21 -11.06
N GLU A 723 7.96 -13.37 -12.09
CA GLU A 723 7.71 -12.30 -13.07
C GLU A 723 7.16 -11.02 -12.40
N ALA A 724 6.27 -11.17 -11.41
CA ALA A 724 5.73 -10.06 -10.62
C ALA A 724 6.84 -9.33 -9.83
N LEU A 725 7.81 -10.06 -9.28
CA LEU A 725 9.00 -9.48 -8.65
C LEU A 725 9.85 -8.72 -9.67
N PHE A 726 10.07 -9.27 -10.86
CA PHE A 726 10.79 -8.57 -11.93
C PHE A 726 10.05 -7.28 -12.32
N GLY A 727 8.74 -7.34 -12.53
CA GLY A 727 7.90 -6.17 -12.80
C GLY A 727 8.05 -5.09 -11.73
N ARG A 728 7.99 -5.46 -10.45
CA ARG A 728 8.18 -4.53 -9.34
C ARG A 728 9.57 -3.92 -9.33
N SER A 729 10.61 -4.70 -9.57
CA SER A 729 11.99 -4.20 -9.62
C SER A 729 12.18 -3.17 -10.74
N ARG A 730 11.57 -3.38 -11.91
CA ARG A 730 11.57 -2.42 -13.02
C ARG A 730 10.81 -1.14 -12.65
N MET A 731 9.65 -1.27 -11.98
CA MET A 731 8.85 -0.13 -11.53
C MET A 731 9.59 0.75 -10.50
N LEU A 732 10.33 0.13 -9.57
CA LEU A 732 11.19 0.86 -8.62
C LEU A 732 12.31 1.65 -9.33
N GLY A 733 12.71 1.22 -10.53
CA GLY A 733 13.66 1.92 -11.38
C GLY A 733 13.13 3.17 -12.08
N GLY A 734 11.80 3.39 -12.10
CA GLY A 734 11.17 4.51 -12.78
C GLY A 734 11.54 4.56 -14.28
N HIS A 735 12.30 5.58 -14.68
CA HIS A 735 12.76 5.75 -16.06
C HIS A 735 13.92 4.83 -16.47
N SER A 736 14.47 4.04 -15.54
CA SER A 736 15.54 3.07 -15.80
C SER A 736 15.03 1.66 -15.47
N PRO A 737 14.19 1.06 -16.33
CA PRO A 737 13.58 -0.24 -16.04
C PRO A 737 14.63 -1.36 -15.95
N ASN A 738 15.62 -1.36 -16.85
CA ASN A 738 16.76 -2.27 -16.76
C ASN A 738 17.74 -1.83 -15.66
N CYS A 739 18.56 -2.77 -15.21
CA CYS A 739 19.57 -2.50 -14.18
C CYS A 739 20.74 -3.47 -14.26
N SER A 740 21.87 -3.06 -13.72
CA SER A 740 23.03 -3.93 -13.46
C SER A 740 22.80 -4.79 -12.21
N ILE A 741 23.64 -5.80 -11.98
CA ILE A 741 23.47 -6.77 -10.88
C ILE A 741 23.40 -6.10 -9.49
N GLY A 742 24.24 -5.09 -9.23
CA GLY A 742 24.24 -4.37 -7.96
C GLY A 742 22.97 -3.53 -7.76
N VAL A 743 22.46 -2.93 -8.84
CA VAL A 743 21.21 -2.16 -8.79
C VAL A 743 20.01 -3.09 -8.68
N LEU A 744 20.02 -4.26 -9.34
CA LEU A 744 18.98 -5.27 -9.21
C LEU A 744 18.89 -5.77 -7.77
N ARG A 745 20.02 -6.09 -7.14
CA ARG A 745 20.12 -6.44 -5.72
C ARG A 745 19.45 -5.39 -4.82
N ASP A 746 19.80 -4.13 -5.00
CA ASP A 746 19.23 -3.04 -4.19
C ASP A 746 17.71 -2.86 -4.42
N ARG A 747 17.24 -3.09 -5.65
CA ARG A 747 15.82 -3.08 -6.00
C ARG A 747 15.07 -4.27 -5.41
N PHE A 748 15.66 -5.46 -5.40
CA PHE A 748 15.07 -6.62 -4.73
C PHE A 748 15.00 -6.42 -3.21
N ASN A 749 16.05 -5.87 -2.57
CA ASN A 749 15.97 -5.47 -1.16
C ASN A 749 14.79 -4.52 -0.90
N SER A 750 14.61 -3.53 -1.77
CA SER A 750 13.51 -2.55 -1.66
C SER A 750 12.14 -3.19 -1.93
N ALA A 751 12.04 -4.10 -2.90
CA ALA A 751 10.83 -4.86 -3.22
C ALA A 751 10.40 -5.77 -2.07
N MET A 752 11.35 -6.44 -1.43
CA MET A 752 11.12 -7.30 -0.26
C MET A 752 10.74 -6.47 0.97
N ASN A 753 11.35 -5.30 1.17
CA ASN A 753 10.90 -4.36 2.21
C ASN A 753 9.43 -3.97 2.02
N LEU A 754 9.01 -3.70 0.78
CA LEU A 754 7.61 -3.43 0.45
C LEU A 754 6.70 -4.61 0.75
N ASP A 755 7.06 -5.83 0.32
CA ASP A 755 6.26 -7.04 0.61
C ASP A 755 6.07 -7.24 2.11
N ASN A 756 7.13 -7.08 2.90
CA ASN A 756 7.07 -7.21 4.35
C ASN A 756 6.14 -6.17 5.00
N ILE A 757 6.15 -4.94 4.48
CA ILE A 757 5.27 -3.88 4.97
C ILE A 757 3.82 -4.20 4.59
N TYR A 758 3.56 -4.66 3.36
CA TYR A 758 2.21 -5.04 2.93
C TYR A 758 1.67 -6.27 3.63
N GLU A 759 2.53 -7.19 4.06
CA GLU A 759 2.12 -8.31 4.90
C GLU A 759 1.64 -7.84 6.27
N ARG A 760 2.35 -6.89 6.90
CA ARG A 760 1.96 -6.29 8.19
C ARG A 760 0.79 -5.32 8.07
N HIS A 761 0.71 -4.62 6.95
CA HIS A 761 -0.27 -3.59 6.65
C HIS A 761 -0.95 -3.82 5.29
N PRO A 762 -1.76 -4.87 5.12
CA PRO A 762 -2.42 -5.18 3.85
C PRO A 762 -3.32 -4.04 3.34
N GLU A 763 -3.82 -3.19 4.24
CA GLU A 763 -4.61 -2.01 3.92
C GLU A 763 -3.83 -0.92 3.16
N LEU A 764 -2.50 -0.93 3.24
CA LEU A 764 -1.63 0.03 2.54
C LEU A 764 -1.28 -0.42 1.12
N GLU A 765 -1.47 -1.70 0.78
CA GLU A 765 -1.26 -2.17 -0.58
C GLU A 765 -2.39 -1.67 -1.49
N ARG A 766 -2.05 -0.76 -2.40
CA ARG A 766 -3.00 -0.33 -3.43
C ARG A 766 -3.21 -1.49 -4.41
N GLN A 767 -4.33 -2.17 -4.28
CA GLN A 767 -4.78 -3.13 -5.29
C GLN A 767 -4.93 -2.41 -6.64
N PRO A 768 -4.22 -2.82 -7.71
CA PRO A 768 -4.26 -2.10 -8.98
C PRO A 768 -5.69 -2.05 -9.54
N ARG A 769 -6.20 -0.86 -9.87
CA ARG A 769 -7.55 -0.70 -10.46
C ARG A 769 -7.72 -1.51 -11.75
N ARG A 770 -6.62 -1.71 -12.48
CA ARG A 770 -6.52 -2.50 -13.71
C ARG A 770 -6.54 -4.02 -13.48
N LEU A 771 -6.46 -4.49 -12.22
CA LEU A 771 -6.49 -5.91 -11.83
C LEU A 771 -7.79 -6.30 -11.10
N ASN A 772 -8.75 -5.38 -10.95
CA ASN A 772 -10.08 -5.75 -10.50
C ASN A 772 -10.72 -6.66 -11.56
N ILE A 773 -11.14 -7.88 -11.18
CA ILE A 773 -11.74 -8.95 -12.04
C ILE A 773 -13.08 -8.52 -12.70
N LEU A 774 -13.41 -7.24 -12.72
CA LEU A 774 -14.63 -6.71 -13.33
C LEU A 774 -14.64 -6.82 -14.88
N ARG A 775 -13.53 -7.24 -15.52
CA ARG A 775 -13.41 -7.36 -16.98
C ARG A 775 -12.72 -8.68 -17.37
N LYS A 776 -13.17 -9.31 -18.48
CA LYS A 776 -12.60 -10.54 -19.06
C LYS A 776 -11.09 -10.47 -19.35
N ARG A 777 -10.52 -9.26 -19.47
CA ARG A 777 -9.09 -9.01 -19.74
C ARG A 777 -8.14 -9.29 -18.57
N HIS A 778 -8.65 -9.56 -17.35
CA HIS A 778 -7.82 -9.61 -16.12
C HIS A 778 -7.80 -11.00 -15.47
N VAL A 779 -8.17 -12.02 -16.25
CA VAL A 779 -8.24 -13.42 -15.82
C VAL A 779 -6.84 -14.01 -15.59
N ASP A 780 -5.82 -13.38 -16.16
CA ASP A 780 -4.40 -13.69 -16.04
C ASP A 780 -3.74 -13.23 -14.73
N HIS A 781 -4.47 -12.60 -13.79
CA HIS A 781 -3.88 -12.07 -12.55
C HIS A 781 -4.62 -12.53 -11.29
N PHE A 782 -5.08 -13.77 -11.28
CA PHE A 782 -5.69 -14.31 -10.08
C PHE A 782 -4.71 -14.46 -8.94
N ARG A 783 -5.24 -14.29 -7.73
CA ARG A 783 -4.53 -14.35 -6.47
C ARG A 783 -5.30 -15.28 -5.54
N PRO A 784 -4.66 -15.90 -4.54
CA PRO A 784 -5.33 -16.76 -3.56
C PRO A 784 -6.60 -16.15 -2.94
N VAL A 785 -6.60 -14.82 -2.70
CA VAL A 785 -7.74 -14.08 -2.13
C VAL A 785 -9.00 -14.09 -3.01
N HIS A 786 -8.87 -14.32 -4.32
CA HIS A 786 -9.99 -14.37 -5.25
C HIS A 786 -10.75 -15.70 -5.19
N PHE A 787 -10.10 -16.78 -4.75
CA PHE A 787 -10.71 -18.10 -4.66
C PHE A 787 -11.48 -18.25 -3.34
N LYS A 788 -12.80 -18.35 -3.45
CA LYS A 788 -13.71 -18.43 -2.29
C LYS A 788 -14.26 -19.82 -2.01
N ARG A 789 -14.04 -20.76 -2.93
CA ARG A 789 -14.54 -22.13 -2.85
C ARG A 789 -13.68 -23.00 -1.94
N GLU A 790 -14.12 -24.25 -1.75
CA GLU A 790 -13.40 -25.25 -0.97
C GLU A 790 -12.13 -25.68 -1.72
N LEU A 791 -10.98 -25.48 -1.07
CA LEU A 791 -9.66 -25.76 -1.65
C LEU A 791 -8.76 -26.60 -0.72
N ARG A 792 -9.26 -27.07 0.43
CA ARG A 792 -8.44 -27.88 1.35
C ARG A 792 -8.00 -29.18 0.68
N ALA A 793 -6.75 -29.59 0.88
CA ALA A 793 -6.22 -30.83 0.31
C ALA A 793 -7.05 -32.06 0.73
N ASP A 794 -7.52 -32.12 1.99
CA ASP A 794 -8.38 -33.21 2.49
C ASP A 794 -9.77 -33.27 1.84
N SER A 795 -10.22 -32.19 1.17
CA SER A 795 -11.51 -32.17 0.50
C SER A 795 -11.51 -32.85 -0.87
N CYS A 796 -10.33 -33.13 -1.44
CA CYS A 796 -10.17 -33.70 -2.76
C CYS A 796 -9.87 -35.20 -2.67
N ASP A 797 -10.80 -36.02 -3.18
CA ASP A 797 -10.61 -37.47 -3.34
C ASP A 797 -10.05 -37.74 -4.74
N LEU A 798 -8.71 -37.82 -4.82
CA LEU A 798 -7.99 -37.93 -6.09
C LEU A 798 -8.40 -39.14 -6.93
N GLU A 799 -8.67 -40.29 -6.31
CA GLU A 799 -9.05 -41.51 -7.04
C GLU A 799 -10.42 -41.34 -7.70
N LYS A 800 -11.38 -40.75 -6.97
CA LYS A 800 -12.70 -40.43 -7.53
C LYS A 800 -12.61 -39.38 -8.64
N CYS A 801 -11.90 -38.28 -8.40
CA CYS A 801 -11.71 -37.23 -9.38
C CYS A 801 -11.03 -37.75 -10.65
N TRP A 802 -10.01 -38.60 -10.51
CA TRP A 802 -9.34 -39.21 -11.65
C TRP A 802 -10.26 -40.11 -12.47
N ALA A 803 -11.02 -41.00 -11.81
CA ALA A 803 -11.96 -41.88 -12.49
C ALA A 803 -13.05 -41.09 -13.23
N ALA A 804 -13.61 -40.05 -12.59
CA ALA A 804 -14.61 -39.17 -13.20
C ALA A 804 -14.04 -38.42 -14.42
N ALA A 805 -12.80 -37.94 -14.32
CA ALA A 805 -12.12 -37.22 -15.40
C ALA A 805 -11.82 -38.11 -16.61
N VAL A 806 -11.36 -39.36 -16.39
CA VAL A 806 -11.13 -40.33 -17.47
C VAL A 806 -12.44 -40.62 -18.21
N GLN A 807 -13.54 -40.85 -17.47
CA GLN A 807 -14.85 -41.05 -18.07
C GLN A 807 -15.36 -39.81 -18.82
N ALA A 808 -15.07 -38.61 -18.32
CA ALA A 808 -15.40 -37.37 -19.01
C ALA A 808 -14.63 -37.24 -20.33
N ALA A 809 -13.33 -37.51 -20.33
CA ALA A 809 -12.50 -37.49 -21.53
C ALA A 809 -12.98 -38.51 -22.57
N GLU A 810 -13.24 -39.75 -22.17
CA GLU A 810 -13.77 -40.80 -23.07
C GLU A 810 -15.12 -40.42 -23.68
N ARG A 811 -16.03 -39.83 -22.88
CA ARG A 811 -17.32 -39.33 -23.39
C ARG A 811 -17.15 -38.20 -24.39
N ILE A 812 -16.22 -37.26 -24.15
CA ILE A 812 -15.95 -36.14 -25.08
C ILE A 812 -15.37 -36.66 -26.39
N LEU A 813 -14.40 -37.57 -26.34
CA LEU A 813 -13.80 -38.18 -27.53
C LEU A 813 -14.86 -38.92 -28.36
N LEU A 814 -15.73 -39.70 -27.71
CA LEU A 814 -16.83 -40.40 -28.36
C LEU A 814 -17.85 -39.42 -28.98
N LYS A 815 -18.25 -38.38 -28.24
CA LYS A 815 -19.18 -37.33 -28.71
C LYS A 815 -18.69 -36.67 -30.00
N HIS A 816 -17.39 -36.43 -30.13
CA HIS A 816 -16.78 -35.80 -31.31
C HIS A 816 -16.25 -36.80 -32.34
N GLY A 817 -16.66 -38.07 -32.26
CA GLY A 817 -16.34 -39.09 -33.28
C GLY A 817 -14.86 -39.50 -33.35
N LEU A 818 -14.09 -39.27 -32.29
CA LEU A 818 -12.71 -39.74 -32.17
C LEU A 818 -12.72 -41.06 -31.39
N GLN A 819 -12.65 -42.18 -32.12
CA GLN A 819 -12.52 -43.50 -31.51
C GLN A 819 -11.04 -43.83 -31.28
N MET A 820 -10.67 -44.02 -30.02
CA MET A 820 -9.36 -44.56 -29.68
C MET A 820 -9.33 -46.06 -29.98
N ALA A 821 -8.22 -46.54 -30.55
CA ALA A 821 -8.04 -47.96 -30.88
C ALA A 821 -8.11 -48.90 -29.66
N VAL A 822 -7.79 -48.38 -28.48
CA VAL A 822 -7.91 -49.04 -27.17
C VAL A 822 -8.32 -48.01 -26.13
N THR A 823 -9.00 -48.43 -25.07
CA THR A 823 -9.34 -47.54 -23.94
C THR A 823 -8.08 -47.03 -23.23
N PHE A 824 -8.18 -45.93 -22.46
CA PHE A 824 -7.02 -45.47 -21.67
C PHE A 824 -6.56 -46.54 -20.67
N ALA A 825 -7.51 -47.25 -20.04
CA ALA A 825 -7.21 -48.34 -19.12
C ALA A 825 -6.42 -49.47 -19.78
N GLU A 826 -6.75 -49.84 -21.03
CA GLU A 826 -5.98 -50.84 -21.79
C GLU A 826 -4.64 -50.29 -22.30
N ARG A 827 -4.61 -49.02 -22.71
CA ARG A 827 -3.39 -48.35 -23.20
C ARG A 827 -2.31 -48.33 -22.13
N PHE A 828 -2.66 -47.94 -20.91
CA PHE A 828 -1.73 -47.78 -19.79
C PHE A 828 -1.43 -49.07 -19.03
N LYS A 829 -2.04 -50.22 -19.42
CA LYS A 829 -1.56 -51.55 -19.02
C LYS A 829 -0.32 -52.00 -19.78
N ARG A 830 -0.03 -51.38 -20.93
CA ARG A 830 1.17 -51.71 -21.73
C ARG A 830 2.41 -51.28 -20.95
N LYS A 831 3.52 -52.03 -21.13
CA LYS A 831 4.78 -51.66 -20.52
C LYS A 831 5.25 -50.31 -21.08
N ASP A 832 5.84 -49.49 -20.22
CA ASP A 832 6.45 -48.21 -20.58
C ASP A 832 5.47 -47.20 -21.21
N THR A 833 4.16 -47.28 -20.93
CA THR A 833 3.17 -46.28 -21.35
C THR A 833 2.55 -45.56 -20.15
N ASP A 834 2.48 -44.23 -20.25
CA ASP A 834 1.83 -43.34 -19.29
C ASP A 834 1.49 -42.02 -20.00
N LEU A 835 0.85 -41.08 -19.29
CA LEU A 835 0.48 -39.77 -19.86
C LEU A 835 1.69 -38.91 -20.28
N SER A 836 2.88 -39.17 -19.73
CA SER A 836 4.11 -38.47 -20.13
C SER A 836 4.85 -39.15 -21.29
N ARG A 837 4.52 -40.40 -21.63
CA ARG A 837 5.05 -41.14 -22.80
C ARG A 837 3.94 -41.98 -23.43
N PRO A 838 2.95 -41.33 -24.07
CA PRO A 838 1.71 -41.98 -24.48
C PRO A 838 1.88 -43.03 -25.59
N LEU A 839 2.93 -42.91 -26.41
CA LEU A 839 3.29 -43.85 -27.48
C LEU A 839 4.12 -45.05 -26.99
N GLY A 840 4.58 -45.03 -25.74
CA GLY A 840 5.50 -46.03 -25.20
C GLY A 840 6.96 -45.72 -25.52
N GLY A 841 7.87 -46.26 -24.72
CA GLY A 841 9.31 -46.11 -24.94
C GLY A 841 9.83 -44.73 -24.50
N LYS A 842 10.22 -43.90 -25.48
CA LYS A 842 10.93 -42.63 -25.28
C LYS A 842 10.00 -41.53 -24.75
N TYR A 843 10.50 -40.69 -23.85
CA TYR A 843 9.77 -39.51 -23.39
C TYR A 843 9.83 -38.39 -24.44
N PRO A 844 8.70 -37.79 -24.84
CA PRO A 844 8.69 -36.62 -25.72
C PRO A 844 9.56 -35.47 -25.20
N ALA A 845 9.64 -35.30 -23.87
CA ALA A 845 10.40 -34.23 -23.22
C ALA A 845 11.89 -34.14 -23.62
N ILE A 846 12.50 -35.29 -23.98
CA ILE A 846 13.93 -35.41 -24.32
C ILE A 846 14.14 -35.69 -25.82
N SER A 847 13.09 -35.57 -26.63
CA SER A 847 13.18 -35.75 -28.08
C SER A 847 13.78 -34.51 -28.73
N GLY A 848 14.80 -34.69 -29.59
CA GLY A 848 15.45 -33.60 -30.35
C GLY A 848 14.66 -33.04 -31.53
N GLY A 849 13.32 -33.14 -31.52
CA GLY A 849 12.48 -32.62 -32.60
C GLY A 849 12.33 -31.10 -32.54
N VAL A 850 12.09 -30.45 -33.69
CA VAL A 850 11.87 -29.00 -33.79
C VAL A 850 10.63 -28.59 -32.98
N ASP A 851 10.79 -27.58 -32.12
CA ASP A 851 9.68 -27.02 -31.36
C ASP A 851 8.94 -25.93 -32.16
N ARG A 852 7.98 -26.36 -32.98
CA ARG A 852 7.11 -25.51 -33.79
C ARG A 852 6.15 -24.60 -33.01
N SER A 853 6.14 -24.67 -31.67
CA SER A 853 5.38 -23.74 -30.82
C SER A 853 6.15 -22.45 -30.47
N MET A 854 7.43 -22.37 -30.84
CA MET A 854 8.30 -21.22 -30.61
C MET A 854 8.35 -20.32 -31.84
N THR A 855 8.35 -18.99 -31.64
CA THR A 855 8.42 -18.00 -32.74
C THR A 855 9.81 -17.89 -33.36
N SER A 856 10.87 -18.27 -32.63
CA SER A 856 12.22 -18.44 -33.16
C SER A 856 12.50 -19.93 -33.32
N VAL A 857 12.62 -20.40 -34.56
CA VAL A 857 13.02 -21.78 -34.86
C VAL A 857 14.50 -21.92 -34.50
N SER A 858 14.78 -22.47 -33.31
CA SER A 858 16.13 -22.91 -32.95
C SER A 858 16.11 -24.41 -32.78
N ASP A 859 16.86 -25.11 -33.61
CA ASP A 859 17.16 -26.52 -33.36
C ASP A 859 17.96 -26.62 -32.05
N ALA A 860 17.61 -27.58 -31.20
CA ALA A 860 18.45 -27.89 -30.04
C ALA A 860 19.82 -28.37 -30.56
N PRO A 861 20.94 -27.81 -30.09
CA PRO A 861 22.27 -28.32 -30.43
C PRO A 861 22.38 -29.81 -30.10
N ALA A 862 23.13 -30.58 -30.90
CA ALA A 862 23.30 -32.02 -30.66
C ALA A 862 23.88 -32.34 -29.27
N GLU A 863 24.60 -31.41 -28.66
CA GLU A 863 25.18 -31.48 -27.31
C GLU A 863 24.13 -31.35 -26.18
N ASP A 864 22.94 -30.84 -26.49
CA ASP A 864 21.80 -30.68 -25.57
C ASP A 864 20.80 -31.85 -25.69
N LEU A 865 21.22 -33.01 -26.22
CA LEU A 865 20.40 -34.22 -26.35
C LEU A 865 20.85 -35.29 -25.35
N ILE A 866 19.91 -35.78 -24.54
CA ILE A 866 20.13 -36.99 -23.72
C ILE A 866 19.89 -38.21 -24.60
N ASP A 867 20.71 -39.26 -24.45
CA ASP A 867 20.47 -40.55 -25.09
C ASP A 867 19.02 -40.98 -24.81
N PRO A 868 18.16 -41.07 -25.84
CA PRO A 868 16.75 -41.36 -25.63
C PRO A 868 16.49 -42.76 -25.04
N GLU A 869 17.48 -43.67 -25.04
CA GLU A 869 17.40 -44.97 -24.37
C GLU A 869 17.73 -44.88 -22.86
N THR A 870 18.11 -43.71 -22.34
CA THR A 870 18.42 -43.52 -20.93
C THR A 870 17.18 -43.78 -20.06
N ARG A 871 17.27 -44.81 -19.20
CA ARG A 871 16.19 -45.17 -18.26
C ARG A 871 16.52 -44.81 -16.80
N ASN A 872 17.79 -44.56 -16.51
CA ASN A 872 18.27 -44.25 -15.16
C ASN A 872 18.79 -42.81 -15.08
N PHE A 873 17.87 -41.85 -14.97
CA PHE A 873 18.21 -40.43 -14.87
C PHE A 873 18.98 -40.08 -13.60
N ALA A 874 18.93 -40.92 -12.55
CA ALA A 874 19.72 -40.70 -11.34
C ALA A 874 21.24 -40.77 -11.61
N GLN A 875 21.68 -41.50 -12.64
CA GLN A 875 23.10 -41.57 -13.02
C GLN A 875 23.58 -40.34 -13.80
N LEU A 876 22.67 -39.59 -14.41
CA LEU A 876 23.01 -38.36 -15.15
C LEU A 876 23.29 -37.17 -14.23
N VAL A 877 23.05 -37.34 -12.94
CA VAL A 877 23.20 -36.30 -11.94
C VAL A 877 24.37 -36.70 -11.06
N ALA A 878 25.49 -36.00 -11.26
CA ALA A 878 26.58 -36.05 -10.30
C ALA A 878 26.12 -35.34 -9.02
N GLY A 879 26.08 -36.05 -7.90
CA GLY A 879 25.79 -35.42 -6.62
C GLY A 879 26.76 -34.28 -6.34
N VAL A 880 26.23 -33.15 -5.87
CA VAL A 880 27.05 -31.98 -5.51
C VAL A 880 27.64 -32.20 -4.11
N ASP A 881 28.97 -32.19 -4.02
CA ASP A 881 29.67 -32.18 -2.73
C ASP A 881 29.61 -30.77 -2.13
N ILE A 882 28.55 -30.53 -1.35
CA ILE A 882 28.30 -29.25 -0.68
C ILE A 882 29.40 -28.94 0.35
N ASP A 883 29.94 -29.94 1.04
CA ASP A 883 30.95 -29.72 2.07
C ASP A 883 32.29 -29.31 1.46
N ALA A 884 32.68 -29.93 0.33
CA ALA A 884 33.82 -29.48 -0.46
C ALA A 884 33.63 -28.06 -1.02
N MET A 885 32.41 -27.72 -1.48
CA MET A 885 32.08 -26.35 -1.92
C MET A 885 32.27 -25.34 -0.79
N ILE A 886 31.73 -25.60 0.40
CA ILE A 886 31.87 -24.72 1.57
C ILE A 886 33.34 -24.53 1.95
N VAL A 887 34.14 -25.61 1.96
CA VAL A 887 35.59 -25.51 2.25
C VAL A 887 36.29 -24.63 1.22
N SER A 888 35.99 -24.80 -0.07
CA SER A 888 36.59 -23.98 -1.14
C SER A 888 36.22 -22.50 -1.02
N GLU A 889 34.96 -22.20 -0.68
CA GLU A 889 34.44 -20.84 -0.50
C GLU A 889 35.07 -20.16 0.72
N ASN A 890 35.19 -20.87 1.86
CA ASN A 890 35.83 -20.36 3.07
C ASN A 890 37.32 -20.08 2.87
N ASN A 891 38.03 -20.93 2.12
CA ASN A 891 39.43 -20.70 1.78
C ASN A 891 39.61 -19.45 0.90
N TYR A 892 38.69 -19.21 -0.03
CA TYR A 892 38.67 -18.00 -0.84
C TYR A 892 38.44 -16.74 0.02
N ASP A 893 37.44 -16.75 0.91
CA ASP A 893 37.09 -15.59 1.74
C ASP A 893 38.12 -15.29 2.85
N SER A 894 38.70 -16.31 3.49
CA SER A 894 39.66 -16.14 4.60
C SER A 894 40.98 -15.46 4.20
N SER A 895 41.32 -15.45 2.91
CA SER A 895 42.48 -14.72 2.37
C SER A 895 42.37 -13.19 2.45
N THR A 896 41.22 -12.64 2.90
CA THR A 896 40.84 -11.23 2.66
C THR A 896 40.53 -10.38 3.91
N GLY A 897 40.88 -10.83 5.12
CA GLY A 897 40.47 -10.23 6.42
C GLY A 897 40.87 -8.78 6.75
N THR A 898 41.33 -7.96 5.79
CA THR A 898 41.58 -6.53 6.00
C THR A 898 40.44 -5.68 5.42
N PRO A 899 40.00 -4.61 6.12
CA PRO A 899 39.01 -3.69 5.57
C PRO A 899 39.52 -3.09 4.25
N HIS A 900 38.77 -3.30 3.17
CA HIS A 900 39.14 -2.87 1.83
C HIS A 900 38.78 -1.41 1.60
N SER A 901 39.70 -0.69 0.95
CA SER A 901 39.51 0.71 0.59
C SER A 901 38.50 0.86 -0.56
N LEU A 902 37.66 1.90 -0.50
CA LEU A 902 36.80 2.31 -1.63
C LEU A 902 37.60 2.94 -2.79
N PHE A 903 38.89 3.19 -2.56
CA PHE A 903 39.83 3.79 -3.50
C PHE A 903 40.92 2.80 -3.89
N ALA A 904 41.36 2.86 -5.13
CA ALA A 904 42.53 2.15 -5.65
C ALA A 904 43.53 3.14 -6.25
N GLU A 905 44.81 2.76 -6.22
CA GLU A 905 45.90 3.50 -6.83
C GLU A 905 45.86 3.34 -8.36
N ILE A 906 45.86 4.45 -9.08
CA ILE A 906 45.77 4.47 -10.56
C ILE A 906 47.12 4.61 -11.25
N ASP A 907 48.18 4.92 -10.52
CA ASP A 907 49.53 5.07 -11.04
C ASP A 907 50.59 4.88 -9.94
N ALA A 908 51.85 4.75 -10.36
CA ALA A 908 53.00 4.62 -9.46
C ALA A 908 53.26 5.87 -8.60
N THR A 909 52.53 6.97 -8.83
CA THR A 909 52.61 8.18 -8.00
C THR A 909 51.72 8.09 -6.76
N GLY A 910 50.98 6.99 -6.58
CA GLY A 910 50.09 6.75 -5.44
C GLY A 910 48.77 7.50 -5.55
N ARG A 911 48.40 7.96 -6.75
CA ARG A 911 47.16 8.72 -6.93
C ARG A 911 45.95 7.80 -6.75
N LEU A 912 45.03 8.19 -5.88
CA LEU A 912 43.84 7.39 -5.58
C LEU A 912 42.63 7.80 -6.42
N ALA A 913 41.88 6.82 -6.92
CA ALA A 913 40.57 7.02 -7.52
C ALA A 913 39.54 6.03 -6.95
N HIS A 914 38.30 6.46 -6.88
CA HIS A 914 37.21 5.60 -6.38
C HIS A 914 37.01 4.41 -7.33
N LYS A 915 36.98 3.18 -6.79
CA LYS A 915 36.90 1.93 -7.56
C LYS A 915 35.73 1.88 -8.54
N LYS A 916 34.54 2.31 -8.11
CA LYS A 916 33.36 2.45 -9.00
C LYS A 916 33.61 3.37 -10.21
N SER A 917 34.43 4.41 -10.08
CA SER A 917 34.78 5.30 -11.19
C SER A 917 35.78 4.63 -12.14
N ILE A 918 36.73 3.86 -11.60
CA ILE A 918 37.69 3.06 -12.37
C ILE A 918 36.94 2.06 -13.25
N LEU A 919 36.10 1.19 -12.66
CA LEU A 919 35.34 0.18 -13.39
C LEU A 919 34.51 0.79 -14.51
N ARG A 920 33.75 1.85 -14.20
CA ARG A 920 32.94 2.54 -15.19
C ARG A 920 33.77 3.12 -16.34
N THR A 921 35.00 3.58 -16.08
CA THR A 921 35.82 4.21 -17.12
C THR A 921 36.50 3.18 -18.01
N LEU A 922 36.96 2.06 -17.42
CA LEU A 922 37.73 1.05 -18.15
C LEU A 922 36.86 0.04 -18.91
N PHE A 923 35.64 -0.24 -18.44
CA PHE A 923 34.68 -1.12 -19.11
C PHE A 923 33.71 -0.39 -20.06
N ASP A 924 33.79 0.95 -20.19
CA ASP A 924 32.96 1.69 -21.13
C ASP A 924 33.47 1.52 -22.57
N MET A 925 32.91 0.53 -23.24
CA MET A 925 33.23 0.19 -24.64
C MET A 925 32.63 1.20 -25.65
N THR A 926 31.87 2.21 -25.20
CA THR A 926 31.19 3.19 -26.06
C THR A 926 31.86 4.56 -26.12
N VAL A 927 32.92 4.79 -25.34
CA VAL A 927 33.65 6.07 -25.32
C VAL A 927 34.70 6.09 -26.44
N ASP A 928 34.25 6.45 -27.65
CA ASP A 928 35.03 7.43 -28.40
C ASP A 928 34.90 8.74 -27.62
N GLY A 929 35.99 9.23 -27.04
CA GLY A 929 36.06 10.43 -26.18
C GLY A 929 35.63 11.74 -26.85
N HIS A 930 35.00 11.69 -28.02
CA HIS A 930 34.66 12.82 -28.87
C HIS A 930 33.15 13.13 -28.97
N ALA A 931 32.24 12.28 -28.47
CA ALA A 931 30.81 12.44 -28.76
C ALA A 931 29.82 12.32 -27.57
N SER A 932 30.26 12.29 -26.30
CA SER A 932 29.33 12.17 -25.17
C SER A 932 28.97 13.53 -24.54
N HIS A 933 27.67 13.85 -24.50
CA HIS A 933 27.09 15.03 -23.83
C HIS A 933 26.58 14.74 -22.40
N ASP A 934 27.11 13.71 -21.72
CA ASP A 934 26.59 13.27 -20.42
C ASP A 934 26.86 14.26 -19.28
N ARG A 935 25.79 14.60 -18.54
CA ARG A 935 25.78 15.49 -17.37
C ARG A 935 26.61 14.94 -16.21
N LEU A 936 26.75 13.62 -16.09
CA LEU A 936 27.53 12.98 -15.02
C LEU A 936 29.05 13.10 -15.20
N GLN A 937 29.56 13.37 -16.41
CA GLN A 937 30.98 13.64 -16.63
C GLN A 937 31.39 15.04 -16.12
N ARG A 938 30.48 16.02 -16.18
CA ARG A 938 30.71 17.40 -15.68
C ARG A 938 30.89 17.47 -14.16
N VAL A 939 30.21 16.61 -13.41
CA VAL A 939 30.31 16.53 -11.93
C VAL A 939 31.62 15.86 -11.49
N ARG A 940 32.32 15.15 -12.40
CA ARG A 940 33.56 14.41 -12.11
C ARG A 940 34.84 15.12 -12.57
N GLY A 941 34.76 16.37 -13.01
CA GLY A 941 35.94 17.18 -13.35
C GLY A 941 36.61 16.86 -14.69
N TYR A 942 35.92 16.17 -15.61
CA TYR A 942 36.38 16.08 -17.00
C TYR A 942 36.08 17.42 -17.70
N THR A 943 37.13 18.17 -18.05
CA THR A 943 37.01 19.33 -18.94
C THR A 943 36.65 18.84 -20.35
N ILE A 944 35.78 19.57 -21.03
CA ILE A 944 35.62 19.44 -22.49
C ILE A 944 36.99 19.78 -23.09
N GLY A 945 37.64 18.77 -23.68
CA GLY A 945 39.05 18.86 -24.12
C GLY A 945 39.97 18.11 -23.17
N GLY A 946 40.46 16.95 -23.64
CA GLY A 946 41.43 16.12 -22.95
C GLY A 946 42.71 16.88 -22.56
N LYS A 947 43.39 16.37 -21.54
CA LYS A 947 44.59 16.96 -20.96
C LYS A 947 45.80 16.90 -21.92
N SER A 948 46.44 18.06 -22.11
CA SER A 948 47.89 18.34 -22.07
C SER A 948 48.41 19.19 -23.24
N TRP A 949 49.18 20.23 -22.87
CA TRP A 949 49.77 21.29 -23.68
C TRP A 949 51.09 20.88 -24.39
N ALA A 950 51.24 19.63 -24.80
CA ALA A 950 52.45 19.18 -25.47
C ALA A 950 52.17 17.95 -26.34
N ARG A 951 51.73 18.16 -27.58
CA ARG A 951 51.95 17.20 -28.67
C ARG A 951 52.22 17.91 -29.97
N ASP A 952 53.29 17.46 -30.62
CA ASP A 952 53.82 17.95 -31.88
C ASP A 952 52.73 18.10 -32.94
N VAL A 953 52.71 19.29 -33.52
CA VAL A 953 51.86 19.66 -34.64
C VAL A 953 52.29 18.82 -35.85
N LYS A 954 51.61 17.69 -36.07
CA LYS A 954 51.45 17.23 -37.45
C LYS A 954 50.51 18.23 -38.12
N GLN A 955 51.10 19.05 -38.99
CA GLN A 955 50.39 19.97 -39.87
C GLN A 955 49.44 19.18 -40.77
N ASP A 956 48.18 19.06 -40.37
CA ASP A 956 47.11 18.86 -41.34
C ASP A 956 46.75 20.22 -41.93
N HIS A 957 47.43 20.52 -43.03
CA HIS A 957 47.04 21.58 -43.96
C HIS A 957 45.71 21.19 -44.62
N ASN A 958 44.58 21.56 -44.01
CA ASN A 958 43.33 21.92 -44.71
C ASN A 958 42.17 22.16 -43.72
N ILE A 959 42.25 23.21 -42.91
CA ILE A 959 41.06 23.77 -42.26
C ILE A 959 40.69 25.06 -42.99
N SER A 960 39.64 24.98 -43.80
CA SER A 960 39.05 26.10 -44.54
C SER A 960 38.61 27.21 -43.57
N THR A 961 39.23 28.38 -43.68
CA THR A 961 39.00 29.58 -42.86
C THR A 961 37.65 30.27 -43.09
N LYS A 962 36.71 29.65 -43.84
CA LYS A 962 35.44 30.27 -44.23
C LYS A 962 34.24 29.95 -43.34
N THR A 963 34.34 29.06 -42.36
CA THR A 963 33.12 28.51 -41.72
C THR A 963 32.75 29.05 -40.35
N HIS A 964 33.56 29.85 -39.64
CA HIS A 964 33.26 30.10 -38.22
C HIS A 964 33.26 31.55 -37.70
N PHE A 965 33.63 32.58 -38.47
CA PHE A 965 33.46 33.97 -38.03
C PHE A 965 32.99 34.88 -39.17
N GLN A 966 31.70 35.23 -39.17
CA GLN A 966 31.12 36.17 -40.12
C GLN A 966 30.62 37.45 -39.43
N LEU A 967 30.69 38.56 -40.16
CA LEU A 967 30.09 39.83 -39.76
C LEU A 967 28.59 39.62 -39.49
N GLY A 968 28.17 40.04 -38.31
CA GLY A 968 26.82 39.94 -37.82
C GLY A 968 26.55 38.74 -36.91
N ASN A 969 27.47 37.78 -36.78
CA ASN A 969 27.31 36.67 -35.83
C ASN A 969 27.34 37.18 -34.38
N LEU A 970 26.51 36.56 -33.54
CA LEU A 970 26.46 36.80 -32.09
C LEU A 970 27.31 35.75 -31.40
N PHE A 971 28.13 36.19 -30.45
CA PHE A 971 28.93 35.33 -29.57
C PHE A 971 28.69 35.75 -28.14
N THR A 972 28.77 34.77 -27.26
CA THR A 972 28.61 34.96 -25.83
C THR A 972 29.96 34.73 -25.15
N THR A 973 30.31 35.61 -24.22
CA THR A 973 31.50 35.46 -23.38
C THR A 973 31.17 35.87 -21.96
N LEU A 974 31.95 35.38 -21.00
CA LEU A 974 31.80 35.74 -19.60
C LEU A 974 32.78 36.87 -19.27
N LEU A 975 32.27 37.99 -18.81
CA LEU A 975 33.04 39.12 -18.33
C LEU A 975 33.03 39.11 -16.80
N ALA A 976 34.20 39.00 -16.20
CA ALA A 976 34.37 39.25 -14.78
C ALA A 976 34.43 40.76 -14.56
N TYR A 977 33.48 41.32 -13.84
CA TYR A 977 33.50 42.74 -13.49
C TYR A 977 34.41 43.01 -12.28
N ASN A 978 34.62 41.98 -11.46
CA ASN A 978 35.60 41.87 -10.37
C ASN A 978 35.63 40.40 -9.89
N ASN A 979 36.53 40.06 -8.95
CA ASN A 979 36.81 38.68 -8.53
C ASN A 979 35.62 37.91 -7.91
N THR A 980 34.48 38.56 -7.71
CA THR A 980 33.32 37.96 -7.07
C THR A 980 32.08 37.92 -7.96
N HIS A 981 32.09 38.58 -9.13
CA HIS A 981 30.92 38.68 -9.98
C HIS A 981 31.27 38.46 -11.46
N LEU A 982 30.63 37.45 -12.05
CA LEU A 982 30.72 37.08 -13.46
C LEU A 982 29.41 37.43 -14.16
N GLY A 983 29.49 38.15 -15.28
CA GLY A 983 28.34 38.46 -16.13
C GLY A 983 28.49 37.85 -17.53
N LEU A 984 27.40 37.39 -18.13
CA LEU A 984 27.38 36.93 -19.52
C LEU A 984 27.16 38.12 -20.45
N ALA A 985 28.12 38.37 -21.34
CA ALA A 985 28.02 39.36 -22.38
C ALA A 985 27.76 38.69 -23.73
N VAL A 986 26.72 39.14 -24.43
CA VAL A 986 26.43 38.73 -25.81
C VAL A 986 26.87 39.87 -26.71
N ALA A 987 27.87 39.63 -27.56
CA ALA A 987 28.42 40.61 -28.49
C ALA A 987 28.14 40.19 -29.93
N ARG A 988 27.92 41.17 -30.82
CA ARG A 988 27.75 40.96 -32.25
C ARG A 988 29.02 41.39 -32.97
N CYS A 989 29.57 40.56 -33.86
CA CYS A 989 30.72 40.97 -34.67
C CYS A 989 30.23 42.00 -35.68
N THR A 990 30.51 43.27 -35.47
CA THR A 990 30.11 44.35 -36.39
C THR A 990 31.23 44.75 -37.34
N LEU A 991 32.48 44.37 -37.03
CA LEU A 991 33.65 44.57 -37.87
C LEU A 991 34.67 43.44 -37.61
N ILE A 992 35.31 42.90 -38.65
CA ILE A 992 36.48 42.03 -38.56
C ILE A 992 37.63 42.79 -39.20
N LYS A 993 38.59 43.24 -38.39
CA LYS A 993 39.78 43.96 -38.87
C LYS A 993 41.01 43.14 -38.48
N HIS A 994 41.84 42.81 -39.46
CA HIS A 994 43.13 42.19 -39.20
C HIS A 994 44.08 43.28 -38.71
N THR A 995 44.46 43.23 -37.43
CA THR A 995 45.41 44.16 -36.85
C THR A 995 46.72 43.41 -36.62
N PRO A 996 47.85 43.84 -37.19
CA PRO A 996 49.16 43.26 -36.86
C PRO A 996 49.43 43.40 -35.35
N PRO A 997 50.20 42.47 -34.76
CA PRO A 997 50.47 42.49 -33.33
C PRO A 997 51.23 43.78 -32.97
N GLY A 998 50.60 44.67 -32.18
CA GLY A 998 51.25 45.86 -31.63
C GLY A 998 50.38 47.09 -31.32
N SER A 999 49.12 47.19 -31.78
CA SER A 999 48.31 48.40 -31.59
C SER A 999 47.16 48.26 -30.57
N LYS A 1000 46.98 49.29 -29.72
CA LYS A 1000 46.01 49.36 -28.61
C LYS A 1000 44.53 49.43 -29.09
N PRO A 1001 43.58 48.76 -28.41
CA PRO A 1001 42.16 48.80 -28.79
C PRO A 1001 41.42 50.03 -28.22
N ILE A 1002 40.49 50.55 -29.04
CA ILE A 1002 39.62 51.71 -28.75
C ILE A 1002 38.31 51.23 -28.10
N SER A 1003 37.85 51.98 -27.09
CA SER A 1003 36.64 51.75 -26.29
C SER A 1003 35.36 52.21 -27.01
N MET A 1004 34.25 51.48 -26.86
CA MET A 1004 32.91 51.98 -27.16
C MET A 1004 31.86 51.53 -26.13
N SER A 1005 30.93 52.45 -25.90
CA SER A 1005 30.04 52.63 -24.74
C SER A 1005 28.73 51.82 -24.75
N ALA A 1006 28.16 51.71 -23.55
CA ALA A 1006 26.98 50.94 -23.15
C ALA A 1006 25.62 51.44 -23.68
N VAL A 1007 24.64 50.52 -23.78
CA VAL A 1007 23.19 50.79 -23.78
C VAL A 1007 22.45 49.71 -22.97
N ALA A 1008 21.33 50.12 -22.37
CA ALA A 1008 20.74 49.72 -21.09
C ALA A 1008 20.02 48.36 -20.98
N ARG A 1009 19.87 47.95 -19.71
CA ARG A 1009 19.07 46.82 -19.19
C ARG A 1009 17.57 47.12 -19.23
N THR A 1010 16.77 46.08 -19.46
CA THR A 1010 15.40 45.98 -18.90
C THR A 1010 15.06 44.51 -18.60
N GLU A 1011 14.27 44.34 -17.54
CA GLU A 1011 14.07 43.14 -16.73
C GLU A 1011 13.18 42.04 -17.36
N LEU A 1012 13.36 40.82 -16.85
CA LEU A 1012 12.69 39.58 -17.24
C LEU A 1012 11.33 39.44 -16.54
N HIS A 1013 10.28 39.19 -17.31
CA HIS A 1013 9.06 38.50 -16.85
C HIS A 1013 8.75 37.33 -17.80
N LEU A 1014 8.43 36.17 -17.19
CA LEU A 1014 8.10 34.89 -17.85
C LEU A 1014 6.62 34.84 -18.24
N PRO A 1015 6.28 34.75 -19.54
CA PRO A 1015 5.52 33.60 -20.05
C PRO A 1015 5.85 33.22 -21.51
N SER A 1016 5.45 32.03 -21.97
CA SER A 1016 5.44 31.70 -23.41
C SER A 1016 4.51 32.67 -24.14
N SER A 1017 5.02 33.46 -25.08
CA SER A 1017 4.21 34.40 -25.85
C SER A 1017 4.47 34.23 -27.34
N ILE A 1018 3.40 34.26 -28.14
CA ILE A 1018 3.53 34.38 -29.60
C ILE A 1018 3.80 35.87 -29.88
N LYS A 1019 5.07 36.26 -29.96
CA LYS A 1019 5.48 37.61 -30.38
C LYS A 1019 5.73 37.63 -31.88
N GLY A 1020 4.72 38.05 -32.66
CA GLY A 1020 4.79 38.11 -34.12
C GLY A 1020 4.73 36.72 -34.78
N LYS A 1021 5.59 36.44 -35.77
CA LYS A 1021 5.60 35.18 -36.55
C LYS A 1021 6.51 34.07 -35.97
N LYS A 1022 7.08 34.27 -34.78
CA LYS A 1022 7.99 33.33 -34.11
C LYS A 1022 7.43 32.92 -32.75
N LEU A 1023 7.60 31.64 -32.41
CA LEU A 1023 7.31 31.11 -31.07
C LEU A 1023 8.50 31.39 -30.15
N ASP A 1024 8.27 32.14 -29.08
CA ASP A 1024 9.29 32.38 -28.06
C ASP A 1024 9.01 31.45 -26.86
N SER A 1025 9.90 30.49 -26.65
CA SER A 1025 9.77 29.46 -25.62
C SER A 1025 11.05 29.41 -24.78
N GLN A 1026 10.89 29.39 -23.47
CA GLN A 1026 12.01 29.25 -22.54
C GLN A 1026 12.34 27.79 -22.21
N CYS A 1027 11.73 26.82 -22.93
CA CYS A 1027 12.13 25.43 -22.83
C CYS A 1027 13.58 25.28 -23.34
N PRO A 1028 14.50 24.68 -22.57
CA PRO A 1028 15.90 24.49 -22.99
C PRO A 1028 16.05 23.65 -24.28
N SER A 1029 15.02 22.89 -24.63
CA SER A 1029 14.95 22.06 -25.84
C SER A 1029 14.11 22.69 -26.96
N ALA A 1030 13.67 23.96 -26.81
CA ALA A 1030 12.90 24.64 -27.84
C ALA A 1030 13.78 24.93 -29.06
N TYR A 1031 13.34 24.47 -30.24
CA TYR A 1031 13.93 24.88 -31.50
C TYR A 1031 13.10 26.04 -32.09
N PRO A 1032 13.74 27.12 -32.57
CA PRO A 1032 13.00 28.22 -33.17
C PRO A 1032 12.47 27.79 -34.55
N PHE A 1033 11.16 27.89 -34.76
CA PHE A 1033 10.56 27.74 -36.08
C PHE A 1033 9.59 28.88 -36.38
N MET A 1034 9.45 29.21 -37.67
CA MET A 1034 8.49 30.21 -38.12
C MET A 1034 7.12 29.55 -38.25
N ILE A 1035 6.15 30.05 -37.46
CA ILE A 1035 4.77 29.54 -37.48
C ILE A 1035 4.17 29.71 -38.87
N SER A 1036 4.44 30.82 -39.56
CA SER A 1036 3.93 31.09 -40.91
C SER A 1036 4.42 30.11 -41.98
N THR A 1037 5.62 29.55 -41.80
CA THR A 1037 6.18 28.55 -42.72
C THR A 1037 5.68 27.17 -42.35
N SER A 1038 5.59 26.88 -41.05
CA SER A 1038 5.20 25.56 -40.54
C SER A 1038 3.68 25.33 -40.62
N LYS A 1039 2.87 26.38 -40.73
CA LYS A 1039 1.43 26.28 -41.06
C LYS A 1039 1.15 25.79 -42.47
N LYS A 1040 2.12 25.90 -43.39
CA LYS A 1040 1.90 25.57 -44.80
C LYS A 1040 2.25 24.10 -45.05
N PHE A 1041 1.30 23.37 -45.62
CA PHE A 1041 1.52 22.00 -46.06
C PHE A 1041 2.50 21.98 -47.24
N PHE A 1042 3.50 21.09 -47.17
CA PHE A 1042 4.37 20.75 -48.29
C PHE A 1042 4.46 19.23 -48.41
N PRO A 1043 4.46 18.64 -49.62
CA PRO A 1043 4.56 17.18 -49.78
C PRO A 1043 5.81 16.57 -49.11
N THR A 1044 6.92 17.32 -49.06
CA THR A 1044 8.17 16.90 -48.42
C THR A 1044 8.23 17.15 -46.91
N ARG A 1045 7.31 17.96 -46.37
CA ARG A 1045 7.17 18.30 -44.95
C ARG A 1045 5.68 18.42 -44.60
N PRO A 1046 4.97 17.29 -44.49
CA PRO A 1046 3.51 17.29 -44.48
C PRO A 1046 2.89 17.81 -43.18
N CYS A 1047 3.63 17.87 -42.07
CA CYS A 1047 3.09 18.27 -40.78
C CYS A 1047 2.88 19.79 -40.67
N THR A 1048 1.62 20.23 -40.48
CA THR A 1048 1.25 21.62 -40.21
C THR A 1048 0.97 21.91 -38.74
N ASN A 1049 1.38 21.03 -37.83
CA ASN A 1049 1.13 21.17 -36.41
C ASN A 1049 1.89 22.35 -35.82
N VAL A 1050 1.17 23.40 -35.43
CA VAL A 1050 1.72 24.61 -34.82
C VAL A 1050 0.91 25.02 -33.60
N PRO A 1051 1.49 25.74 -32.63
CA PRO A 1051 0.73 26.32 -31.54
C PRO A 1051 -0.16 27.46 -32.06
N LEU A 1052 -1.42 27.46 -31.62
CA LEU A 1052 -2.45 28.45 -31.92
C LEU A 1052 -3.00 29.00 -30.61
N ALA A 1053 -3.38 30.27 -30.58
CA ALA A 1053 -4.07 30.85 -29.44
C ALA A 1053 -5.58 30.65 -29.60
N CYS A 1054 -6.30 30.38 -28.51
CA CYS A 1054 -7.74 30.22 -28.56
C CYS A 1054 -8.44 31.56 -28.84
N GLU A 1055 -9.33 31.59 -29.83
CA GLU A 1055 -10.13 32.79 -30.18
C GLU A 1055 -11.40 32.94 -29.33
N MET A 1056 -11.70 31.96 -28.46
CA MET A 1056 -12.89 32.01 -27.61
C MET A 1056 -12.78 33.17 -26.61
N LEU A 1057 -13.85 33.96 -26.48
CA LEU A 1057 -13.87 35.17 -25.66
C LEU A 1057 -13.43 34.86 -24.21
N GLY A 1058 -12.33 35.50 -23.77
CA GLY A 1058 -11.78 35.32 -22.42
C GLY A 1058 -10.80 34.16 -22.24
N CYS A 1059 -10.61 33.31 -23.26
CA CYS A 1059 -9.60 32.25 -23.25
C CYS A 1059 -8.24 32.79 -23.73
N LYS A 1060 -7.17 32.56 -22.95
CA LYS A 1060 -5.80 32.95 -23.31
C LYS A 1060 -4.88 31.75 -23.52
N ASP A 1061 -5.45 30.55 -23.56
CA ASP A 1061 -4.70 29.29 -23.67
C ASP A 1061 -4.16 29.11 -25.10
N ILE A 1062 -2.97 28.51 -25.20
CA ILE A 1062 -2.30 28.20 -26.47
C ILE A 1062 -2.18 26.68 -26.58
N HIS A 1063 -2.71 26.11 -27.65
CA HIS A 1063 -2.69 24.67 -27.90
C HIS A 1063 -2.14 24.36 -29.29
N TRP A 1064 -1.54 23.19 -29.44
CA TRP A 1064 -1.10 22.69 -30.74
C TRP A 1064 -2.31 22.41 -31.63
N LYS A 1065 -2.22 22.75 -32.92
CA LYS A 1065 -3.27 22.59 -33.94
C LYS A 1065 -3.97 21.24 -33.84
N TYR A 1066 -3.20 20.15 -33.76
CA TYR A 1066 -3.77 18.79 -33.75
C TYR A 1066 -4.52 18.42 -32.46
N ASN A 1067 -4.32 19.17 -31.38
CA ASN A 1067 -4.96 18.94 -30.09
C ASN A 1067 -6.06 19.97 -29.79
N PHE A 1068 -6.33 20.88 -30.74
CA PHE A 1068 -7.18 22.03 -30.50
C PHE A 1068 -8.66 21.65 -30.30
N GLN A 1069 -9.13 20.62 -31.01
CA GLN A 1069 -10.50 20.12 -30.87
C GLN A 1069 -10.79 19.69 -29.42
N GLN A 1070 -9.88 18.93 -28.80
CA GLN A 1070 -10.05 18.48 -27.41
C GLN A 1070 -10.16 19.67 -26.45
N HIS A 1071 -9.32 20.71 -26.63
CA HIS A 1071 -9.43 21.93 -25.84
C HIS A 1071 -10.81 22.59 -25.99
N LEU A 1072 -11.31 22.71 -27.23
CA LEU A 1072 -12.63 23.29 -27.49
C LEU A 1072 -13.76 22.46 -26.84
N GLU A 1073 -13.72 21.13 -26.94
CA GLU A 1073 -14.71 20.25 -26.33
C GLU A 1073 -14.70 20.30 -24.79
N GLU A 1074 -13.52 20.40 -24.17
CA GLU A 1074 -13.38 20.41 -22.72
C GLU A 1074 -13.67 21.77 -22.06
N ARG A 1075 -13.22 22.86 -22.69
CA ARG A 1075 -13.28 24.22 -22.10
C ARG A 1075 -14.40 25.08 -22.67
N HIS A 1076 -14.93 24.75 -23.84
CA HIS A 1076 -15.89 25.58 -24.56
C HIS A 1076 -17.05 24.75 -25.13
N PRO A 1077 -17.99 24.23 -24.31
CA PRO A 1077 -19.03 23.29 -24.75
C PRO A 1077 -19.88 23.75 -25.95
N ASP A 1078 -20.07 25.07 -26.10
CA ASP A 1078 -20.84 25.69 -27.18
C ASP A 1078 -19.96 26.24 -28.32
N TRP A 1079 -18.69 25.81 -28.42
CA TRP A 1079 -17.70 26.35 -29.36
C TRP A 1079 -18.17 26.29 -30.81
N GLN A 1080 -18.95 25.27 -31.19
CA GLN A 1080 -19.43 25.06 -32.55
C GLN A 1080 -20.28 26.23 -33.07
N GLN A 1081 -20.92 27.00 -32.19
CA GLN A 1081 -21.76 28.15 -32.53
C GLN A 1081 -21.02 29.50 -32.43
N LEU A 1082 -19.88 29.53 -31.73
CA LEU A 1082 -19.20 30.76 -31.30
C LEU A 1082 -17.83 30.95 -31.94
N ILE A 1083 -17.22 29.89 -32.46
CA ILE A 1083 -15.91 29.93 -33.08
C ILE A 1083 -16.00 30.50 -34.50
N SER A 1084 -14.99 31.26 -34.93
CA SER A 1084 -14.96 31.81 -36.28
C SER A 1084 -14.75 30.70 -37.33
N ALA A 1085 -15.45 30.78 -38.46
CA ALA A 1085 -15.27 29.85 -39.58
C ALA A 1085 -13.82 29.85 -40.10
N THR A 1086 -13.15 31.00 -40.02
CA THR A 1086 -11.74 31.16 -40.40
C THR A 1086 -10.80 30.38 -39.48
N PHE A 1087 -11.03 30.44 -38.17
CA PHE A 1087 -10.22 29.69 -37.20
C PHE A 1087 -10.52 28.19 -37.25
N LEU A 1088 -11.75 27.80 -37.59
CA LEU A 1088 -12.08 26.39 -37.83
C LEU A 1088 -11.32 25.75 -38.99
N LEU A 1089 -11.15 26.49 -40.09
CA LEU A 1089 -10.31 26.07 -41.21
C LEU A 1089 -8.83 26.01 -40.80
N GLU A 1090 -8.41 26.87 -39.88
CA GLU A 1090 -7.02 26.93 -39.42
C GLU A 1090 -6.62 25.73 -38.55
N ILE A 1091 -7.56 25.21 -37.74
CA ILE A 1091 -7.36 24.00 -36.92
C ILE A 1091 -7.61 22.69 -37.68
N GLN A 1092 -8.27 22.74 -38.84
CA GLN A 1092 -8.54 21.57 -39.67
C GLN A 1092 -7.26 20.91 -40.21
N ILE A 1093 -7.18 19.59 -40.12
CA ILE A 1093 -6.14 18.79 -40.78
C ILE A 1093 -6.70 18.31 -42.11
N SER A 1094 -6.03 18.69 -43.22
CA SER A 1094 -6.51 18.35 -44.56
C SER A 1094 -6.35 16.85 -44.87
N ARG A 1095 -7.15 16.32 -45.80
CA ARG A 1095 -7.06 14.91 -46.21
C ARG A 1095 -5.71 14.61 -46.86
N GLU A 1096 -5.19 15.57 -47.63
CA GLU A 1096 -3.87 15.52 -48.26
C GLU A 1096 -2.76 15.43 -47.22
N GLU A 1097 -2.88 16.18 -46.11
CA GLU A 1097 -1.97 16.13 -44.98
C GLU A 1097 -2.01 14.79 -44.25
N LEU A 1098 -3.21 14.26 -43.97
CA LEU A 1098 -3.37 12.94 -43.34
C LEU A 1098 -2.76 11.81 -44.20
N LEU A 1099 -3.00 11.83 -45.51
CA LEU A 1099 -2.44 10.86 -46.45
C LEU A 1099 -0.90 10.96 -46.52
N ALA A 1100 -0.35 12.18 -46.58
CA ALA A 1100 1.10 12.38 -46.61
C ALA A 1100 1.79 12.01 -45.29
N LEU A 1101 1.06 12.09 -44.16
CA LEU A 1101 1.51 11.57 -42.85
C LEU A 1101 1.33 10.05 -42.71
N LYS A 1102 0.85 9.36 -43.76
CA LYS A 1102 0.56 7.91 -43.77
C LYS A 1102 -0.47 7.49 -42.71
N ILE A 1103 -1.40 8.38 -42.37
CA ILE A 1103 -2.50 8.08 -41.46
C ILE A 1103 -3.61 7.37 -42.28
N PRO A 1104 -4.05 6.15 -41.88
CA PRO A 1104 -5.08 5.41 -42.62
C PRO A 1104 -6.37 6.22 -42.76
N PRO A 1105 -6.99 6.32 -43.94
CA PRO A 1105 -8.22 7.10 -44.15
C PRO A 1105 -9.37 6.68 -43.24
N GLN A 1106 -9.41 5.42 -42.79
CA GLN A 1106 -10.45 4.92 -41.88
C GLN A 1106 -10.31 5.47 -40.45
N THR A 1107 -9.14 6.02 -40.09
CA THR A 1107 -8.89 6.64 -38.78
C THR A 1107 -9.10 8.16 -38.78
N ALA A 1108 -9.37 8.76 -39.94
CA ALA A 1108 -9.65 10.18 -40.07
C ALA A 1108 -11.08 10.48 -39.59
N VAL A 1109 -11.20 11.30 -38.53
CA VAL A 1109 -12.50 11.80 -38.05
C VAL A 1109 -13.09 12.75 -39.10
N ALA A 1110 -14.38 12.60 -39.41
CA ALA A 1110 -15.08 13.53 -40.31
C ALA A 1110 -15.11 14.95 -39.70
N TRP A 1111 -14.67 15.95 -40.48
CA TRP A 1111 -14.55 17.34 -40.01
C TRP A 1111 -15.38 18.31 -40.88
N PRO A 1112 -16.16 19.23 -40.30
CA PRO A 1112 -16.43 19.37 -38.85
C PRO A 1112 -17.32 18.21 -38.33
N PRO A 1113 -17.19 17.83 -37.05
CA PRO A 1113 -18.08 16.83 -36.46
C PRO A 1113 -19.54 17.29 -36.56
N PRO A 1114 -20.50 16.38 -36.82
CA PRO A 1114 -21.91 16.76 -36.91
C PRO A 1114 -22.42 17.34 -35.59
N ALA A 1115 -23.28 18.36 -35.66
CA ALA A 1115 -23.86 18.99 -34.48
C ALA A 1115 -24.59 17.93 -33.61
N PRO A 1116 -24.43 17.97 -32.28
CA PRO A 1116 -25.10 17.02 -31.40
C PRO A 1116 -26.62 17.19 -31.53
N THR A 1117 -27.32 16.12 -31.91
CA THR A 1117 -28.78 16.11 -31.89
C THR A 1117 -29.27 16.23 -30.44
N PRO A 1118 -30.23 17.14 -30.14
CA PRO A 1118 -30.76 17.27 -28.78
C PRO A 1118 -31.45 15.97 -28.39
N LYS A 1119 -30.86 15.24 -27.43
CA LYS A 1119 -31.46 14.04 -26.85
C LYS A 1119 -32.69 14.45 -26.04
N SER A 1120 -33.86 14.00 -26.48
CA SER A 1120 -35.10 14.10 -25.71
C SER A 1120 -34.90 13.47 -24.32
N PRO A 1121 -35.42 14.06 -23.23
CA PRO A 1121 -35.33 13.46 -21.91
C PRO A 1121 -36.08 12.10 -21.88
N PRO A 1122 -35.58 11.10 -21.13
CA PRO A 1122 -36.25 9.82 -21.01
C PRO A 1122 -37.56 9.99 -20.24
N VAL A 1123 -38.68 9.68 -20.89
CA VAL A 1123 -39.99 9.55 -20.26
C VAL A 1123 -39.93 8.35 -19.31
N LEU A 1124 -40.05 8.61 -18.01
CA LEU A 1124 -40.26 7.61 -16.98
C LEU A 1124 -41.71 7.14 -17.03
N THR A 1125 -41.98 6.08 -17.80
CA THR A 1125 -43.28 5.40 -17.76
C THR A 1125 -43.22 4.28 -16.73
N LEU A 1126 -43.88 4.48 -15.59
CA LEU A 1126 -44.26 3.42 -14.66
C LEU A 1126 -45.25 2.48 -15.38
N GLN A 1127 -44.93 1.20 -15.48
CA GLN A 1127 -45.90 0.16 -15.82
C GLN A 1127 -46.01 -0.86 -14.68
N ALA A 1128 -47.21 -0.91 -14.13
CA ALA A 1128 -47.72 -2.00 -13.30
C ALA A 1128 -48.34 -3.10 -14.20
N PRO A 1129 -48.57 -4.32 -13.67
CA PRO A 1129 -48.67 -5.55 -14.46
C PRO A 1129 -50.09 -6.06 -14.71
N SER A 1130 -50.29 -6.67 -15.88
CA SER A 1130 -51.35 -7.63 -16.29
C SER A 1130 -51.33 -7.64 -17.83
N SER A 1131 -51.63 -8.64 -18.65
CA SER A 1131 -52.06 -10.04 -18.58
C SER A 1131 -52.40 -10.43 -20.04
N SER A 1132 -52.46 -11.72 -20.37
CA SER A 1132 -53.26 -12.31 -21.47
C SER A 1132 -52.96 -11.95 -22.95
N THR A 1133 -52.25 -12.89 -23.62
CA THR A 1133 -52.65 -13.67 -24.83
C THR A 1133 -52.94 -13.01 -26.20
N PRO A 1134 -52.81 -13.77 -27.31
CA PRO A 1134 -52.29 -13.28 -28.60
C PRO A 1134 -53.30 -13.29 -29.75
N THR A 1135 -53.07 -12.52 -30.80
CA THR A 1135 -53.63 -12.77 -32.15
C THR A 1135 -52.89 -12.00 -33.26
N GLY A 1136 -52.40 -12.73 -34.26
CA GLY A 1136 -53.01 -12.66 -35.61
C GLY A 1136 -52.66 -11.51 -36.57
N SER A 1137 -51.65 -11.77 -37.42
CA SER A 1137 -51.73 -11.81 -38.89
C SER A 1137 -51.97 -10.55 -39.75
N LYS A 1138 -51.21 -10.57 -40.88
CA LYS A 1138 -51.58 -10.27 -42.28
C LYS A 1138 -51.17 -8.91 -42.91
N ARG A 1139 -50.17 -9.06 -43.79
CA ARG A 1139 -50.20 -8.95 -45.27
C ARG A 1139 -50.29 -7.59 -45.97
N SER A 1140 -49.42 -7.51 -46.99
CA SER A 1140 -49.62 -6.95 -48.35
C SER A 1140 -49.55 -5.43 -48.48
N ALA A 1141 -49.05 -4.80 -49.55
CA ALA A 1141 -48.55 -5.23 -50.86
C ALA A 1141 -47.74 -4.09 -51.52
N SER A 1142 -47.06 -4.47 -52.61
CA SER A 1142 -46.86 -3.73 -53.89
C SER A 1142 -45.93 -2.49 -53.96
N SER A 1143 -44.75 -2.73 -54.55
CA SER A 1143 -44.16 -2.13 -55.79
C SER A 1143 -45.00 -1.05 -56.55
N PRO A 1144 -44.42 -0.13 -57.39
CA PRO A 1144 -43.40 -0.50 -58.41
C PRO A 1144 -42.41 0.57 -58.96
N THR A 1145 -41.35 0.04 -59.60
CA THR A 1145 -40.56 0.49 -60.77
C THR A 1145 -40.29 1.98 -61.08
N GLN A 1146 -39.01 2.29 -61.39
CA GLN A 1146 -38.63 2.78 -62.74
C GLN A 1146 -37.13 2.65 -63.04
N ARG A 1147 -36.84 2.25 -64.28
CA ARG A 1147 -35.54 2.09 -64.97
C ARG A 1147 -35.00 3.44 -65.49
N VAL A 1148 -33.68 3.55 -65.65
CA VAL A 1148 -33.03 4.04 -66.89
C VAL A 1148 -31.68 3.30 -67.07
N ALA A 1149 -31.37 2.97 -68.32
CA ALA A 1149 -30.26 2.14 -68.80
C ALA A 1149 -29.20 2.99 -69.53
N ASP A 1150 -28.20 2.26 -70.07
CA ASP A 1150 -27.26 2.57 -71.17
C ASP A 1150 -25.80 2.84 -70.75
N LYS A 1151 -24.87 1.89 -70.96
CA LYS A 1151 -24.09 1.50 -72.19
C LYS A 1151 -22.80 2.35 -72.29
N GLU A 1152 -21.61 1.89 -72.72
CA GLU A 1152 -21.16 0.79 -73.57
C GLU A 1152 -19.60 0.64 -73.48
N ASN A 1153 -19.11 -0.62 -73.56
CA ASN A 1153 -17.96 -1.17 -74.31
C ASN A 1153 -16.58 -0.47 -74.44
N TYR A 1154 -15.49 -1.23 -74.18
CA TYR A 1154 -14.54 -1.72 -75.21
C TYR A 1154 -13.49 -2.71 -74.60
N ALA A 1155 -13.21 -3.81 -75.30
CA ALA A 1155 -12.10 -4.77 -75.10
C ALA A 1155 -11.08 -4.59 -76.26
N PRO A 1156 -10.08 -5.47 -76.55
CA PRO A 1156 -9.19 -6.35 -75.77
C PRO A 1156 -7.67 -6.23 -76.18
N ASP A 1157 -6.85 -7.16 -75.67
CA ASP A 1157 -5.59 -7.73 -76.24
C ASP A 1157 -4.24 -6.98 -76.19
N ASN A 1158 -3.26 -7.56 -75.47
CA ASN A 1158 -2.12 -8.26 -76.09
C ASN A 1158 -1.06 -8.74 -75.06
N SER A 1159 -0.72 -10.02 -75.12
CA SER A 1159 0.61 -10.57 -74.75
C SER A 1159 1.57 -10.40 -75.96
N PRO A 1160 2.86 -10.85 -76.01
CA PRO A 1160 3.69 -11.59 -75.04
C PRO A 1160 5.16 -11.07 -74.94
N SER A 1161 5.99 -11.62 -74.04
CA SER A 1161 7.34 -12.11 -74.37
C SER A 1161 8.16 -12.54 -73.14
N ALA A 1162 8.93 -13.60 -73.35
CA ALA A 1162 9.73 -14.33 -72.39
C ALA A 1162 11.20 -13.86 -72.33
N LYS A 1163 11.88 -14.14 -71.20
CA LYS A 1163 13.30 -14.59 -71.08
C LYS A 1163 13.62 -14.81 -69.59
N ARG A 1164 13.64 -16.05 -69.08
CA ARG A 1164 14.75 -17.04 -69.00
C ARG A 1164 15.99 -16.62 -68.17
N ARG A 1165 16.28 -17.47 -67.16
CA ARG A 1165 17.59 -17.96 -66.65
C ARG A 1165 18.42 -17.02 -65.76
N ARG A 1166 19.16 -17.47 -64.73
CA ARG A 1166 19.36 -18.75 -63.97
C ARG A 1166 20.43 -18.45 -62.90
N MET A 1167 20.39 -19.20 -61.78
CA MET A 1167 21.52 -19.66 -60.92
C MET A 1167 22.39 -18.58 -60.21
N ASN A 1168 22.79 -18.71 -58.93
CA ASN A 1168 22.99 -19.88 -58.06
C ASN A 1168 22.19 -19.82 -56.76
#